data_AF-A0A2T4GXW2-F1
#
_entry.id   AF-A0A2T4GXW2-F1
#
_cell.length_a   1.000
_cell.length_b   1.000
_cell.length_c   1.000
_cell.angle_alpha   90.00
_cell.angle_beta   90.00
_cell.angle_gamma   90.00
#
_symmetry.space_group_name_H-M   'P 1'
#
loop_
_entity.id
_entity.type
_entity.pdbx_description
1 polymer ?
#
loop_
_entity_poly.entity_id
_entity_poly.type
_entity_poly.pdbx_seq_one_letter_code
_entity_poly.pdbx_strand_id
1 'polypeptide(L)'
;MDSKNIIFYDISPRPPVEKNAHAPNPWKSRLALNFKGVPYTTTWVAMTDIAKTRIGLDVPAGRKFADGKDFYTLPIMQDPTTGAVLGDSFDIALYLNKTYPGGGDLFPAQKLDFDYEQPYILIPLSDCSNKEFPDYAKFNMNIDAAFTAHLQLGVQGMPFNPATEEQTKAEFVRRAGVSGWDDFALSDEGRVKLLESLKNMLGDLAVLFSRDNSGPFLLGSQVTYADIIVGAWLRMMHVTFPADEWQQVISWHQGVFGKLHDGLEMFAEVNLGITQSYNLLLKEAYSDLIMSFEIYTGSWTDWSRGRVLGATLTLSSKDASLLLAFIAAFVTVVAIRLWLIIAFTTHQFTAAGGKHDGLYYQRQVILRNVKSAPAAAWLFIQQAWHWRGIARSSYSRTLPLALFCILYSVGFAVLAVFSSQISDSASAYRLLRSPSCGFQIPSEAYQKATFDNQRASLYSKECYSNTSSPMCNMLPTRQLEWASSSVDCPFGGKVCLDTPAFKMESKMIDTHHDLGLNNPPKNRLKYKRETICSPLNTGDAFTQYINGLEADSLGWQDNVLIRYLYGKTMNGTVNHTHIYNTFGRNINIGYSTWTFFYPYNSVWQPVDELLVPDTDMTLMLIAPNSVVHLKPNDDPVFAASIPMNAQGATGYLPDRWVSPIACVDQHQLCNPNNEKCTPLLDRQRLVENAMKDSLALNVAQIVTAQRLMVVLWESSLFHQTIWTQTQSFLRAQEKVAGITGQQLPSNQWEIEMSALFNTTLANLQYHMMEYAAGSSVPTAVNITEPWDDPSADSGWATAYKNMCYNQRTKETQGTLNFSILGLGLLFGLGLYIIVLSFILEFLMAWIQKWLGRGILRARRWERDATLQQMRLLYEIQGSGDWKGTTEDFPCTVSGEYFSHDEEVISSTTVEVRQAGPY
;
A
#
# COMPACT_ATOMS: atom_id res chain seq x y z
N MET A 1 -2.07 -16.85 38.18
CA MET A 1 -0.98 -17.83 38.13
C MET A 1 0.01 -17.30 37.11
N ASP A 2 1.23 -16.94 37.53
CA ASP A 2 2.26 -16.44 36.61
C ASP A 2 2.58 -17.53 35.57
N SER A 3 2.15 -17.31 34.33
CA SER A 3 2.56 -18.15 33.20
C SER A 3 4.07 -17.98 33.03
N LYS A 4 4.82 -19.09 33.18
CA LYS A 4 6.26 -19.10 32.93
C LYS A 4 6.48 -19.23 31.42
N ASN A 5 7.09 -18.22 30.81
CA ASN A 5 7.40 -18.20 29.38
C ASN A 5 8.30 -19.38 28.96
N ILE A 6 8.14 -19.88 27.73
CA ILE A 6 9.04 -20.85 27.11
C ILE A 6 10.46 -20.27 27.04
N ILE A 7 11.49 -21.09 27.27
CA ILE A 7 12.89 -20.69 27.08
C ILE A 7 13.36 -21.27 25.75
N PHE A 8 13.71 -20.39 24.81
CA PHE A 8 14.16 -20.74 23.47
C PHE A 8 15.66 -20.46 23.33
N TYR A 9 16.46 -21.45 22.95
CA TYR A 9 17.91 -21.29 22.79
C TYR A 9 18.27 -21.10 21.32
N ASP A 10 18.90 -19.97 21.01
CA ASP A 10 19.31 -19.56 19.67
C ASP A 10 20.80 -19.18 19.64
N ILE A 11 21.42 -19.18 18.47
CA ILE A 11 22.83 -18.89 18.25
C ILE A 11 23.06 -17.39 18.27
N SER A 12 23.97 -16.91 19.12
CA SER A 12 24.30 -15.49 19.26
C SER A 12 24.96 -14.93 17.98
N PRO A 13 24.31 -13.98 17.27
CA PRO A 13 24.92 -13.28 16.14
C PRO A 13 25.63 -12.01 16.63
N ARG A 14 26.18 -11.23 15.70
CA ARG A 14 26.59 -9.83 15.93
C ARG A 14 25.38 -9.02 16.39
N PRO A 15 25.44 -8.23 17.46
CA PRO A 15 24.39 -7.27 17.77
C PRO A 15 24.20 -6.21 16.66
N PRO A 16 23.00 -5.65 16.44
CA PRO A 16 21.73 -5.96 17.10
C PRO A 16 21.15 -7.30 16.62
N VAL A 17 20.64 -8.12 17.56
CA VAL A 17 20.23 -9.51 17.26
C VAL A 17 18.93 -9.58 16.46
N GLU A 18 18.08 -8.56 16.53
CA GLU A 18 16.84 -8.41 15.77
C GLU A 18 17.12 -8.33 14.26
N LYS A 19 18.24 -7.69 13.93
CA LYS A 19 18.71 -7.55 12.56
C LYS A 19 19.49 -8.77 12.09
N ASN A 20 20.39 -9.28 12.94
CA ASN A 20 21.44 -10.17 12.51
C ASN A 20 21.21 -11.64 12.87
N ALA A 21 20.16 -12.01 13.62
CA ALA A 21 19.82 -13.42 13.81
C ALA A 21 19.44 -14.04 12.45
N HIS A 22 20.09 -15.15 12.09
CA HIS A 22 20.00 -15.72 10.73
C HIS A 22 20.14 -17.24 10.66
N ALA A 23 20.34 -17.95 11.77
CA ALA A 23 20.54 -19.39 11.75
C ALA A 23 19.22 -20.13 11.38
N PRO A 24 19.18 -20.93 10.29
CA PRO A 24 17.93 -21.41 9.73
C PRO A 24 17.18 -22.34 10.69
N ASN A 25 17.86 -23.28 11.35
CA ASN A 25 17.19 -24.23 12.25
C ASN A 25 16.56 -23.54 13.47
N PRO A 26 17.25 -22.63 14.19
CA PRO A 26 16.58 -21.80 15.18
C PRO A 26 15.44 -20.94 14.60
N TRP A 27 15.60 -20.36 13.42
CA TRP A 27 14.54 -19.58 12.78
C TRP A 27 13.27 -20.39 12.48
N LYS A 28 13.39 -21.68 12.13
CA LYS A 28 12.23 -22.58 12.01
C LYS A 28 11.42 -22.64 13.31
N SER A 29 12.09 -22.82 14.44
CA SER A 29 11.42 -22.82 15.75
C SER A 29 10.92 -21.44 16.17
N ARG A 30 11.66 -20.37 15.86
CA ARG A 30 11.25 -18.99 16.14
C ARG A 30 9.95 -18.63 15.41
N LEU A 31 9.91 -18.88 14.09
CA LEU A 31 8.72 -18.69 13.27
C LEU A 31 7.56 -19.56 13.78
N ALA A 32 7.80 -20.82 14.16
CA ALA A 32 6.75 -21.68 14.70
C ALA A 32 6.21 -21.20 16.06
N LEU A 33 7.06 -20.73 16.96
CA LEU A 33 6.66 -20.13 18.25
C LEU A 33 5.81 -18.87 18.04
N ASN A 34 6.25 -17.98 17.15
CA ASN A 34 5.54 -16.75 16.81
C ASN A 34 4.22 -17.03 16.10
N PHE A 35 4.20 -17.97 15.14
CA PHE A 35 3.00 -18.42 14.44
C PHE A 35 1.95 -18.96 15.43
N LYS A 36 2.37 -19.77 16.40
CA LYS A 36 1.51 -20.31 17.44
C LYS A 36 1.12 -19.30 18.52
N GLY A 37 1.66 -18.07 18.48
CA GLY A 37 1.41 -17.02 19.46
C GLY A 37 1.92 -17.36 20.87
N VAL A 38 2.92 -18.23 21.00
CA VAL A 38 3.39 -18.73 22.30
C VAL A 38 4.46 -17.79 22.87
N PRO A 39 4.29 -17.25 24.09
CA PRO A 39 5.29 -16.37 24.68
C PRO A 39 6.56 -17.14 25.06
N TYR A 40 7.71 -16.62 24.62
CA TYR A 40 9.02 -17.20 24.91
C TYR A 40 10.09 -16.14 25.13
N THR A 41 11.16 -16.49 25.86
CA THR A 41 12.38 -15.70 25.98
C THR A 41 13.52 -16.37 25.21
N THR A 42 14.37 -15.59 24.54
CA THR A 42 15.53 -16.14 23.83
C THR A 42 16.76 -16.15 24.74
N THR A 43 17.35 -17.33 24.96
CA THR A 43 18.69 -17.49 25.51
C THR A 43 19.70 -17.59 24.36
N TRP A 44 20.55 -16.58 24.21
CA TRP A 44 21.57 -16.54 23.17
C TRP A 44 22.81 -17.33 23.57
N VAL A 45 23.20 -18.30 22.75
CA VAL A 45 24.32 -19.22 22.99
C VAL A 45 25.40 -18.96 21.94
N ALA A 46 26.65 -18.78 22.37
CA ALA A 46 27.77 -18.71 21.43
C ALA A 46 27.91 -20.05 20.68
N MET A 47 28.30 -20.01 19.40
CA MET A 47 28.46 -21.23 18.58
C MET A 47 29.37 -22.28 19.25
N THR A 48 30.41 -21.83 19.95
CA THR A 48 31.37 -22.65 20.69
C THR A 48 30.79 -23.32 21.94
N ASP A 49 29.69 -22.78 22.49
CA ASP A 49 29.06 -23.24 23.73
C ASP A 49 27.84 -24.14 23.50
N ILE A 50 27.47 -24.42 22.25
CA ILE A 50 26.28 -25.23 21.92
C ILE A 50 26.36 -26.63 22.54
N ALA A 51 27.49 -27.31 22.42
CA ALA A 51 27.69 -28.65 22.99
C ALA A 51 27.56 -28.62 24.52
N LYS A 52 28.24 -27.66 25.17
CA LYS A 52 28.16 -27.46 26.62
C LYS A 52 26.74 -27.19 27.08
N THR A 53 25.98 -26.38 26.35
CA THR A 53 24.59 -26.04 26.66
C THR A 53 23.69 -27.26 26.56
N ARG A 54 23.76 -28.04 25.48
CA ARG A 54 22.97 -29.27 25.32
C ARG A 54 23.25 -30.30 26.41
N ILE A 55 24.53 -30.57 26.67
CA ILE A 55 24.94 -31.51 27.73
C ILE A 55 24.46 -31.03 29.10
N GLY A 56 24.58 -29.73 29.40
CA GLY A 56 24.13 -29.16 30.67
C GLY A 56 22.61 -29.21 30.88
N LEU A 57 21.83 -29.30 29.79
CA LEU A 57 20.37 -29.43 29.82
C LEU A 57 19.89 -30.88 29.63
N ASP A 58 20.81 -31.85 29.61
CA ASP A 58 20.53 -33.27 29.35
C ASP A 58 19.79 -33.53 28.02
N VAL A 59 20.11 -32.72 27.00
CA VAL A 59 19.54 -32.84 25.66
C VAL A 59 20.53 -33.56 24.74
N PRO A 60 20.21 -34.75 24.21
CA PRO A 60 21.14 -35.50 23.36
C PRO A 60 21.45 -34.74 22.06
N ALA A 61 22.56 -35.09 21.42
CA ALA A 61 22.86 -34.57 20.09
C ALA A 61 21.82 -35.08 19.08
N GLY A 62 21.26 -34.17 18.27
CA GLY A 62 20.28 -34.53 17.23
C GLY A 62 20.92 -35.15 15.98
N ARG A 63 22.25 -35.14 15.87
CA ARG A 63 23.02 -35.60 14.71
C ARG A 63 24.38 -36.17 15.12
N LYS A 64 25.03 -36.84 14.17
CA LYS A 64 26.43 -37.26 14.25
C LYS A 64 27.22 -36.73 13.05
N PHE A 65 28.49 -36.45 13.25
CA PHE A 65 29.45 -36.18 12.18
C PHE A 65 29.71 -37.46 11.36
N ALA A 66 30.33 -37.29 10.18
CA ALA A 66 30.70 -38.42 9.31
C ALA A 66 31.67 -39.42 9.98
N ASP A 67 32.42 -38.98 10.99
CA ASP A 67 33.31 -39.81 11.80
C ASP A 67 32.60 -40.49 13.00
N GLY A 68 31.28 -40.35 13.12
CA GLY A 68 30.44 -40.96 14.16
C GLY A 68 30.37 -40.19 15.49
N LYS A 69 31.11 -39.08 15.64
CA LYS A 69 31.03 -38.23 16.83
C LYS A 69 29.72 -37.43 16.89
N ASP A 70 29.27 -37.11 18.10
CA ASP A 70 28.04 -36.34 18.30
C ASP A 70 28.15 -34.91 17.73
N PHE A 71 27.11 -34.49 17.03
CA PHE A 71 26.96 -33.15 16.46
C PHE A 71 25.86 -32.38 17.18
N TYR A 72 26.26 -31.53 18.12
CA TYR A 72 25.37 -30.73 18.94
C TYR A 72 24.92 -29.47 18.17
N THR A 73 23.60 -29.27 18.07
CA THR A 73 22.97 -28.20 17.29
C THR A 73 21.99 -27.36 18.13
N LEU A 74 21.62 -26.19 17.65
CA LEU A 74 20.44 -25.46 18.12
C LEU A 74 19.37 -25.52 17.02
N PRO A 75 18.07 -25.41 17.36
CA PRO A 75 17.51 -24.91 18.63
C PRO A 75 17.35 -25.92 19.76
N ILE A 76 17.14 -25.39 20.97
CA ILE A 76 16.54 -26.10 22.11
C ILE A 76 15.35 -25.27 22.59
N MET A 77 14.30 -25.93 23.05
CA MET A 77 13.16 -25.29 23.69
C MET A 77 12.87 -25.98 25.02
N GLN A 78 12.71 -25.20 26.08
CA GLN A 78 12.21 -25.67 27.36
C GLN A 78 10.86 -25.02 27.64
N ASP A 79 9.87 -25.84 27.97
CA ASP A 79 8.56 -25.38 28.37
C ASP A 79 8.36 -25.62 29.87
N PRO A 80 8.47 -24.58 30.72
CA PRO A 80 8.29 -24.73 32.15
C PRO A 80 6.85 -25.12 32.55
N THR A 81 5.88 -24.98 31.66
CA THR A 81 4.46 -25.28 31.90
C THR A 81 4.21 -26.79 31.86
N THR A 82 4.85 -27.49 30.93
CA THR A 82 4.71 -28.95 30.76
C THR A 82 5.92 -29.73 31.26
N GLY A 83 7.05 -29.05 31.50
CA GLY A 83 8.34 -29.68 31.78
C GLY A 83 9.05 -30.23 30.53
N ALA A 84 8.54 -29.98 29.33
CA ALA A 84 9.13 -30.48 28.09
C ALA A 84 10.47 -29.80 27.79
N VAL A 85 11.46 -30.58 27.36
CA VAL A 85 12.76 -30.11 26.87
C VAL A 85 13.02 -30.79 25.52
N LEU A 86 13.07 -30.00 24.44
CA LEU A 86 13.15 -30.48 23.07
C LEU A 86 14.35 -29.87 22.36
N GLY A 87 15.01 -30.65 21.51
CA GLY A 87 16.31 -30.30 20.93
C GLY A 87 16.39 -30.36 19.41
N ASP A 88 15.26 -30.43 18.70
CA ASP A 88 15.19 -30.42 17.24
C ASP A 88 14.06 -29.50 16.78
N SER A 89 14.27 -28.74 15.70
CA SER A 89 13.29 -27.75 15.24
C SER A 89 11.98 -28.38 14.78
N PHE A 90 12.01 -29.60 14.24
CA PHE A 90 10.83 -30.34 13.80
C PHE A 90 10.05 -30.85 15.01
N ASP A 91 10.75 -31.44 15.99
CA ASP A 91 10.13 -31.92 17.24
C ASP A 91 9.49 -30.78 18.03
N ILE A 92 10.14 -29.61 18.06
CA ILE A 92 9.58 -28.38 18.64
C ILE A 92 8.28 -28.01 17.93
N ALA A 93 8.25 -28.00 16.59
CA ALA A 93 7.05 -27.66 15.85
C ALA A 93 5.91 -28.66 16.08
N LEU A 94 6.20 -29.95 16.15
CA LEU A 94 5.21 -30.99 16.49
C LEU A 94 4.64 -30.80 17.89
N TYR A 95 5.51 -30.56 18.86
CA TYR A 95 5.11 -30.30 20.23
C TYR A 95 4.22 -29.05 20.31
N LEU A 96 4.61 -27.97 19.64
CA LEU A 96 3.83 -26.74 19.59
C LEU A 96 2.47 -26.98 18.93
N ASN A 97 2.42 -27.79 17.85
CA ASN A 97 1.15 -28.11 17.20
C ASN A 97 0.18 -28.89 18.09
N LYS A 98 0.71 -29.81 18.90
CA LYS A 98 -0.09 -30.64 19.82
C LYS A 98 -0.50 -29.92 21.08
N THR A 99 0.39 -29.08 21.61
CA THR A 99 0.24 -28.50 22.96
C THR A 99 -0.46 -27.15 22.92
N TYR A 100 -0.26 -26.37 21.85
CA TYR A 100 -0.75 -25.00 21.74
C TYR A 100 -1.75 -24.84 20.59
N PRO A 101 -3.02 -24.50 20.88
CA PRO A 101 -4.05 -24.37 19.85
C PRO A 101 -3.98 -23.06 19.04
N GLY A 102 -3.16 -22.09 19.46
CA GLY A 102 -2.98 -20.81 18.76
C GLY A 102 -2.38 -20.99 17.36
N GLY A 103 -2.54 -20.00 16.48
CA GLY A 103 -1.92 -19.97 15.14
C GLY A 103 -2.56 -20.88 14.07
N GLY A 104 -3.36 -21.87 14.44
CA GLY A 104 -3.89 -22.88 13.50
C GLY A 104 -2.95 -24.07 13.32
N ASP A 105 -3.28 -25.00 12.42
CA ASP A 105 -2.53 -26.25 12.23
C ASP A 105 -1.22 -26.01 11.46
N LEU A 106 -0.08 -26.39 12.05
CA LEU A 106 1.24 -26.34 11.40
C LEU A 106 1.42 -27.45 10.35
N PHE A 107 0.68 -28.55 10.45
CA PHE A 107 0.87 -29.74 9.63
C PHE A 107 -0.40 -30.21 8.89
N PRO A 108 -1.12 -29.31 8.17
CA PRO A 108 -2.26 -29.73 7.37
C PRO A 108 -1.82 -30.71 6.26
N ALA A 109 -2.73 -31.56 5.80
CA ALA A 109 -2.43 -32.50 4.72
C ALA A 109 -2.13 -31.75 3.41
N GLN A 110 -0.95 -31.97 2.83
CA GLN A 110 -0.54 -31.35 1.56
C GLN A 110 0.52 -32.19 0.83
N LYS A 111 0.68 -31.95 -0.47
CA LYS A 111 1.63 -32.67 -1.32
C LYS A 111 2.97 -31.92 -1.39
N LEU A 112 4.00 -32.46 -0.74
CA LEU A 112 5.36 -31.90 -0.64
C LEU A 112 6.37 -32.69 -1.48
N ASP A 113 6.12 -32.81 -2.78
CA ASP A 113 6.96 -33.50 -3.76
C ASP A 113 8.10 -32.62 -4.27
N PHE A 114 9.03 -32.30 -3.37
CA PHE A 114 10.33 -31.72 -3.71
C PHE A 114 11.43 -32.68 -3.26
N ASP A 115 12.12 -33.27 -4.23
CA ASP A 115 13.23 -34.20 -4.02
C ASP A 115 14.52 -33.57 -4.54
N TYR A 116 15.55 -33.52 -3.70
CA TYR A 116 16.86 -33.00 -4.07
C TYR A 116 17.90 -34.09 -3.85
N GLU A 117 18.50 -34.58 -4.93
CA GLU A 117 19.58 -35.56 -4.84
C GLU A 117 20.77 -34.93 -4.09
N GLN A 118 21.30 -35.62 -3.09
CA GLN A 118 22.35 -35.07 -2.24
C GLN A 118 23.71 -35.14 -2.95
N PRO A 119 24.28 -34.02 -3.46
CA PRO A 119 25.72 -33.97 -3.68
C PRO A 119 26.40 -34.06 -2.31
N TYR A 120 27.61 -34.61 -2.27
CA TYR A 120 28.42 -34.83 -1.08
C TYR A 120 28.34 -33.64 -0.08
N ILE A 121 27.52 -33.76 0.97
CA ILE A 121 27.41 -32.73 2.01
C ILE A 121 28.50 -33.02 3.05
N LEU A 122 29.42 -32.07 3.27
CA LEU A 122 30.53 -32.19 4.21
C LEU A 122 30.07 -32.43 5.67
N ILE A 123 28.85 -32.01 6.01
CA ILE A 123 28.22 -32.19 7.32
C ILE A 123 26.94 -33.02 7.12
N PRO A 124 26.86 -34.25 7.66
CA PRO A 124 25.67 -35.09 7.52
C PRO A 124 24.39 -34.38 8.00
N LEU A 125 23.31 -34.50 7.23
CA LEU A 125 21.97 -34.09 7.66
C LEU A 125 21.40 -35.11 8.65
N SER A 126 20.38 -34.73 9.44
CA SER A 126 19.68 -35.68 10.32
C SER A 126 19.06 -36.80 9.47
N ASP A 127 19.14 -38.04 9.94
CA ASP A 127 18.36 -39.13 9.37
C ASP A 127 16.86 -38.81 9.49
N CYS A 128 16.12 -38.95 8.38
CA CYS A 128 14.68 -38.73 8.35
C CYS A 128 13.98 -39.79 9.22
N SER A 129 13.65 -39.45 10.46
CA SER A 129 12.92 -40.33 11.37
C SER A 129 11.74 -39.60 12.02
N ASN A 130 10.65 -39.45 11.26
CA ASN A 130 9.37 -39.09 11.85
C ASN A 130 8.26 -39.99 11.28
N LYS A 131 7.49 -40.62 12.17
CA LYS A 131 6.41 -41.55 11.80
C LYS A 131 5.05 -40.86 11.66
N GLU A 132 4.90 -39.65 12.18
CA GLU A 132 3.63 -38.96 12.27
C GLU A 132 3.36 -38.04 11.07
N PHE A 133 4.36 -37.26 10.66
CA PHE A 133 4.30 -36.40 9.47
C PHE A 133 5.50 -36.65 8.53
N PRO A 134 5.58 -37.84 7.90
CA PRO A 134 6.75 -38.25 7.12
C PRO A 134 7.02 -37.35 5.90
N ASP A 135 5.97 -36.82 5.26
CA ASP A 135 6.13 -35.93 4.10
C ASP A 135 6.79 -34.60 4.47
N TYR A 136 6.41 -33.99 5.60
CA TYR A 136 7.05 -32.77 6.10
C TYR A 136 8.48 -33.01 6.55
N ALA A 137 8.76 -34.17 7.18
CA ALA A 137 10.12 -34.53 7.59
C ALA A 137 11.03 -34.74 6.37
N LYS A 138 10.54 -35.46 5.34
CA LYS A 138 11.23 -35.64 4.07
C LYS A 138 11.46 -34.30 3.36
N PHE A 139 10.44 -33.44 3.31
CA PHE A 139 10.54 -32.11 2.72
C PHE A 139 11.58 -31.24 3.45
N ASN A 140 11.56 -31.21 4.78
CA ASN A 140 12.55 -30.49 5.59
C ASN A 140 13.99 -30.94 5.27
N MET A 141 14.22 -32.25 5.17
CA MET A 141 15.52 -32.82 4.81
C MET A 141 15.97 -32.39 3.40
N ASN A 142 15.06 -32.43 2.41
CA ASN A 142 15.36 -32.03 1.03
C ASN A 142 15.65 -30.52 0.92
N ILE A 143 14.88 -29.67 1.63
CA ILE A 143 15.13 -28.23 1.69
C ILE A 143 16.47 -27.93 2.37
N ASP A 144 16.77 -28.58 3.50
CA ASP A 144 18.07 -28.43 4.17
C ASP A 144 19.23 -28.82 3.24
N ALA A 145 19.10 -29.91 2.49
CA ALA A 145 20.10 -30.33 1.50
C ALA A 145 20.27 -29.29 0.39
N ALA A 146 19.17 -28.86 -0.22
CA ALA A 146 19.15 -27.94 -1.33
C ALA A 146 19.76 -26.58 -0.96
N PHE A 147 19.37 -25.99 0.18
CA PHE A 147 19.89 -24.70 0.60
C PHE A 147 21.32 -24.80 1.17
N THR A 148 21.68 -25.90 1.85
CA THR A 148 23.06 -26.12 2.31
C THR A 148 24.04 -26.20 1.14
N ALA A 149 23.64 -26.80 0.01
CA ALA A 149 24.48 -26.86 -1.20
C ALA A 149 24.84 -25.47 -1.76
N HIS A 150 24.06 -24.43 -1.44
CA HIS A 150 24.26 -23.05 -1.88
C HIS A 150 24.78 -22.13 -0.76
N LEU A 151 25.05 -22.67 0.44
CA LEU A 151 25.42 -21.90 1.63
C LEU A 151 26.65 -21.02 1.40
N GLN A 152 27.61 -21.48 0.60
CA GLN A 152 28.86 -20.77 0.32
C GLN A 152 28.65 -19.35 -0.23
N LEU A 153 27.52 -19.08 -0.91
CA LEU A 153 27.15 -17.74 -1.41
C LEU A 153 27.09 -16.68 -0.30
N GLY A 154 26.67 -17.09 0.91
CA GLY A 154 26.47 -16.20 2.07
C GLY A 154 27.50 -16.36 3.19
N VAL A 155 28.41 -17.35 3.14
CA VAL A 155 29.35 -17.63 4.26
C VAL A 155 30.19 -16.41 4.64
N GLN A 156 30.71 -15.69 3.65
CA GLN A 156 31.54 -14.49 3.88
C GLN A 156 30.74 -13.32 4.49
N GLY A 157 29.41 -13.30 4.32
CA GLY A 157 28.54 -12.25 4.85
C GLY A 157 27.95 -12.55 6.22
N MET A 158 28.33 -13.67 6.87
CA MET A 158 27.75 -14.04 8.17
C MET A 158 28.11 -13.05 9.29
N PRO A 159 27.12 -12.42 9.95
CA PRO A 159 27.38 -11.47 11.04
C PRO A 159 27.65 -12.22 12.35
N PHE A 160 28.87 -12.75 12.54
CA PHE A 160 29.26 -13.43 13.78
C PHE A 160 29.39 -12.47 14.97
N ASN A 161 29.12 -12.99 16.17
CA ASN A 161 29.36 -12.27 17.41
C ASN A 161 30.86 -11.89 17.50
N PRO A 162 31.20 -10.59 17.57
CA PRO A 162 32.59 -10.14 17.57
C PRO A 162 33.44 -10.75 18.70
N ALA A 163 32.81 -11.08 19.84
CA ALA A 163 33.51 -11.66 20.98
C ALA A 163 34.01 -13.09 20.74
N THR A 164 33.38 -13.82 19.82
CA THR A 164 33.68 -15.24 19.50
C THR A 164 33.90 -15.47 18.01
N GLU A 165 34.12 -14.42 17.23
CA GLU A 165 34.15 -14.45 15.76
C GLU A 165 35.26 -15.38 15.25
N GLU A 166 36.48 -15.22 15.75
CA GLU A 166 37.63 -16.04 15.32
C GLU A 166 37.47 -17.52 15.69
N GLN A 167 36.96 -17.81 16.89
CA GLN A 167 36.68 -19.20 17.30
C GLN A 167 35.53 -19.80 16.48
N THR A 168 34.54 -18.98 16.12
CA THR A 168 33.42 -19.40 15.26
C THR A 168 33.92 -19.69 13.85
N LYS A 169 34.75 -18.82 13.25
CA LYS A 169 35.40 -19.07 11.95
C LYS A 169 36.24 -20.34 11.98
N ALA A 170 37.05 -20.54 13.04
CA ALA A 170 37.85 -21.75 13.21
C ALA A 170 36.98 -23.02 13.28
N GLU A 171 35.83 -22.97 13.94
CA GLU A 171 34.88 -24.07 13.98
C GLU A 171 34.24 -24.35 12.61
N PHE A 172 33.93 -23.32 11.82
CA PHE A 172 33.46 -23.49 10.44
C PHE A 172 34.54 -24.12 9.54
N VAL A 173 35.79 -23.62 9.62
CA VAL A 173 36.94 -24.18 8.90
C VAL A 173 37.13 -25.66 9.24
N ARG A 174 37.11 -25.98 10.54
CA ARG A 174 37.20 -27.36 11.04
C ARG A 174 36.05 -28.23 10.53
N ARG A 175 34.81 -27.73 10.55
CA ARG A 175 33.61 -28.47 10.08
C ARG A 175 33.61 -28.70 8.57
N ALA A 176 34.09 -27.74 7.80
CA ALA A 176 34.17 -27.85 6.35
C ALA A 176 35.41 -28.63 5.87
N GLY A 177 36.38 -28.90 6.75
CA GLY A 177 37.61 -29.60 6.39
C GLY A 177 38.53 -28.79 5.46
N VAL A 178 38.39 -27.47 5.45
CA VAL A 178 39.21 -26.55 4.64
C VAL A 178 40.43 -26.06 5.45
N SER A 179 41.41 -25.46 4.77
CA SER A 179 42.68 -25.05 5.39
C SER A 179 42.61 -23.70 6.09
N GLY A 180 41.72 -22.82 5.64
CA GLY A 180 41.51 -21.50 6.22
C GLY A 180 40.17 -20.87 5.84
N TRP A 181 39.83 -19.74 6.44
CA TRP A 181 38.57 -19.03 6.19
C TRP A 181 38.44 -18.52 4.75
N ASP A 182 39.58 -18.16 4.13
CA ASP A 182 39.62 -17.66 2.75
C ASP A 182 39.22 -18.73 1.72
N ASP A 183 39.31 -20.01 2.07
CA ASP A 183 38.87 -21.12 1.20
C ASP A 183 37.33 -21.10 0.96
N PHE A 184 36.57 -20.37 1.78
CA PHE A 184 35.14 -20.16 1.54
C PHE A 184 34.86 -19.10 0.47
N ALA A 185 35.82 -18.24 0.13
CA ALA A 185 35.64 -17.22 -0.90
C ALA A 185 35.45 -17.86 -2.29
N LEU A 186 34.42 -17.41 -3.00
CA LEU A 186 34.15 -17.84 -4.38
C LEU A 186 34.85 -16.90 -5.36
N SER A 187 35.43 -17.44 -6.43
CA SER A 187 35.81 -16.62 -7.60
C SER A 187 34.55 -16.02 -8.24
N ASP A 188 34.71 -14.95 -9.02
CA ASP A 188 33.58 -14.32 -9.72
C ASP A 188 32.82 -15.33 -10.60
N GLU A 189 33.53 -16.18 -11.34
CA GLU A 189 32.92 -17.23 -12.16
C GLU A 189 32.26 -18.31 -11.30
N GLY A 190 32.86 -18.67 -10.17
CA GLY A 190 32.30 -19.63 -9.22
C GLY A 190 31.00 -19.11 -8.60
N ARG A 191 30.97 -17.83 -8.22
CA ARG A 191 29.79 -17.17 -7.65
C ARG A 191 28.64 -17.09 -8.65
N VAL A 192 28.90 -16.71 -9.90
CA VAL A 192 27.89 -16.68 -10.97
C VAL A 192 27.30 -18.08 -11.22
N LYS A 193 28.14 -19.11 -11.31
CA LYS A 193 27.67 -20.49 -11.50
C LYS A 193 26.79 -20.97 -10.35
N LEU A 194 27.18 -20.66 -9.10
CA LEU A 194 26.43 -21.09 -7.93
C LEU A 194 25.12 -20.29 -7.76
N LEU A 195 25.08 -19.01 -8.15
CA LEU A 195 23.84 -18.23 -8.22
C LEU A 195 22.87 -18.77 -9.27
N GLU A 196 23.36 -19.17 -10.46
CA GLU A 196 22.52 -19.79 -11.48
C GLU A 196 22.00 -21.15 -11.03
N SER A 197 22.82 -21.95 -10.33
CA SER A 197 22.40 -23.19 -9.68
C SER A 197 21.30 -22.93 -8.65
N LEU A 198 21.47 -21.92 -7.79
CA LEU A 198 20.46 -21.52 -6.79
C LEU A 198 19.16 -21.12 -7.48
N LYS A 199 19.25 -20.31 -8.54
CA LYS A 199 18.10 -19.88 -9.32
C LYS A 199 17.33 -21.06 -9.91
N ASN A 200 18.02 -22.05 -10.49
CA ASN A 200 17.37 -23.24 -11.03
C ASN A 200 16.70 -24.07 -9.93
N MET A 201 17.38 -24.32 -8.82
CA MET A 201 16.82 -25.02 -7.66
C MET A 201 15.56 -24.33 -7.11
N LEU A 202 15.61 -23.00 -6.96
CA LEU A 202 14.45 -22.20 -6.56
C LEU A 202 13.33 -22.27 -7.60
N GLY A 203 13.65 -22.42 -8.90
CA GLY A 203 12.66 -22.59 -9.95
C GLY A 203 11.86 -23.88 -9.80
N ASP A 204 12.55 -24.98 -9.51
CA ASP A 204 11.91 -26.28 -9.24
C ASP A 204 11.04 -26.21 -7.98
N LEU A 205 11.53 -25.55 -6.92
CA LEU A 205 10.76 -25.36 -5.69
C LEU A 205 9.54 -24.42 -5.89
N ALA A 206 9.67 -23.38 -6.72
CA ALA A 206 8.59 -22.43 -7.01
C ALA A 206 7.37 -23.09 -7.69
N VAL A 207 7.55 -24.24 -8.34
CA VAL A 207 6.44 -25.03 -8.91
C VAL A 207 5.46 -25.44 -7.81
N LEU A 208 5.92 -25.78 -6.61
CA LEU A 208 5.05 -26.14 -5.49
C LEU A 208 4.23 -24.94 -5.01
N PHE A 209 4.87 -23.79 -4.84
CA PHE A 209 4.22 -22.53 -4.42
C PHE A 209 3.28 -21.94 -5.49
N SER A 210 3.38 -22.39 -6.73
CA SER A 210 2.50 -21.94 -7.82
C SER A 210 1.20 -22.74 -7.94
N ARG A 211 1.01 -23.79 -7.12
CA ARG A 211 -0.17 -24.68 -7.17
C ARG A 211 -1.44 -24.00 -6.66
N ASP A 212 -1.31 -23.20 -5.61
CA ASP A 212 -2.38 -22.36 -5.07
C ASP A 212 -1.90 -20.91 -5.06
N ASN A 213 -2.56 -20.07 -5.86
CA ASN A 213 -2.16 -18.66 -6.03
C ASN A 213 -3.04 -17.70 -5.21
N SER A 214 -3.83 -18.21 -4.26
CA SER A 214 -4.67 -17.38 -3.38
C SER A 214 -3.87 -16.64 -2.30
N GLY A 215 -2.60 -17.00 -2.09
CA GLY A 215 -1.68 -16.30 -1.19
C GLY A 215 -0.22 -16.74 -1.41
N PRO A 216 0.71 -16.28 -0.56
CA PRO A 216 2.15 -16.50 -0.75
C PRO A 216 2.66 -17.87 -0.27
N PHE A 217 1.80 -18.68 0.35
CA PHE A 217 2.16 -19.95 0.98
C PHE A 217 1.81 -21.16 0.08
N LEU A 218 2.34 -22.34 0.39
CA LEU A 218 2.09 -23.59 -0.33
C LEU A 218 0.60 -23.94 -0.43
N LEU A 219 -0.19 -23.58 0.58
CA LEU A 219 -1.65 -23.70 0.61
C LEU A 219 -2.35 -22.34 0.44
N GLY A 220 -1.78 -21.48 -0.41
CA GLY A 220 -2.35 -20.18 -0.73
C GLY A 220 -2.26 -19.21 0.45
N SER A 221 -3.38 -18.94 1.12
CA SER A 221 -3.43 -18.03 2.27
C SER A 221 -3.08 -18.70 3.61
N GLN A 222 -2.99 -20.03 3.66
CA GLN A 222 -2.71 -20.77 4.90
C GLN A 222 -1.21 -21.04 5.07
N VAL A 223 -0.62 -20.50 6.14
CA VAL A 223 0.76 -20.79 6.55
C VAL A 223 0.85 -22.22 7.10
N THR A 224 1.90 -22.93 6.71
CA THR A 224 2.23 -24.26 7.22
C THR A 224 3.68 -24.34 7.68
N TYR A 225 4.05 -25.42 8.36
CA TYR A 225 5.44 -25.65 8.74
C TYR A 225 6.37 -25.82 7.52
N ALA A 226 5.84 -26.27 6.36
CA ALA A 226 6.61 -26.36 5.13
C ALA A 226 7.01 -24.97 4.60
N ASP A 227 6.13 -23.97 4.74
CA ASP A 227 6.45 -22.57 4.43
C ASP A 227 7.54 -22.04 5.36
N ILE A 228 7.41 -22.31 6.66
CA ILE A 228 8.38 -21.92 7.70
C ILE A 228 9.78 -22.50 7.43
N ILE A 229 9.85 -23.76 6.97
CA ILE A 229 11.10 -24.42 6.61
C ILE A 229 11.86 -23.62 5.55
N VAL A 230 11.17 -23.22 4.47
CA VAL A 230 11.76 -22.43 3.38
C VAL A 230 12.07 -21.00 3.83
N GLY A 231 11.13 -20.37 4.54
CA GLY A 231 11.27 -19.01 5.05
C GLY A 231 12.46 -18.80 5.97
N ALA A 232 12.76 -19.78 6.82
CA ALA A 232 13.93 -19.73 7.70
C ALA A 232 15.27 -19.69 6.92
N TRP A 233 15.34 -20.37 5.78
CA TRP A 233 16.50 -20.32 4.89
C TRP A 233 16.56 -19.01 4.09
N LEU A 234 15.42 -18.49 3.64
CA LEU A 234 15.35 -17.17 3.02
C LEU A 234 15.80 -16.07 3.98
N ARG A 235 15.44 -16.16 5.27
CA ARG A 235 15.94 -15.25 6.31
C ARG A 235 17.46 -15.27 6.41
N MET A 236 18.07 -16.46 6.32
CA MET A 236 19.52 -16.58 6.29
C MET A 236 20.13 -15.86 5.08
N MET A 237 19.58 -16.08 3.89
CA MET A 237 20.05 -15.42 2.66
C MET A 237 19.91 -13.91 2.74
N HIS A 238 18.76 -13.40 3.20
CA HIS A 238 18.52 -11.97 3.39
C HIS A 238 19.59 -11.30 4.25
N VAL A 239 20.00 -11.94 5.34
CA VAL A 239 21.00 -11.38 6.26
C VAL A 239 22.43 -11.52 5.71
N THR A 240 22.72 -12.56 4.94
CA THR A 240 24.11 -12.94 4.59
C THR A 240 24.53 -12.62 3.16
N PHE A 241 23.58 -12.38 2.25
CA PHE A 241 23.89 -12.07 0.85
C PHE A 241 24.16 -10.57 0.66
N PRO A 242 24.95 -10.19 -0.36
CA PRO A 242 24.99 -8.81 -0.84
C PRO A 242 23.59 -8.30 -1.19
N ALA A 243 23.33 -7.02 -0.92
CA ALA A 243 21.99 -6.44 -1.04
C ALA A 243 21.42 -6.55 -2.48
N ASP A 244 22.26 -6.33 -3.49
CA ASP A 244 21.89 -6.44 -4.90
C ASP A 244 21.58 -7.87 -5.33
N GLU A 245 22.29 -8.86 -4.81
CA GLU A 245 21.99 -10.27 -5.06
C GLU A 245 20.73 -10.73 -4.33
N TRP A 246 20.50 -10.28 -3.09
CA TRP A 246 19.24 -10.54 -2.40
C TRP A 246 18.05 -9.98 -3.19
N GLN A 247 18.15 -8.76 -3.72
CA GLN A 247 17.12 -8.17 -4.59
C GLN A 247 16.87 -9.01 -5.85
N GLN A 248 17.91 -9.64 -6.42
CA GLN A 248 17.74 -10.57 -7.53
C GLN A 248 16.99 -11.83 -7.09
N VAL A 249 17.40 -12.47 -6.00
CA VAL A 249 16.79 -13.71 -5.48
C VAL A 249 15.29 -13.53 -5.25
N ILE A 250 14.86 -12.45 -4.60
CA ILE A 250 13.44 -12.20 -4.33
C ILE A 250 12.62 -11.83 -5.57
N SER A 251 13.28 -11.49 -6.69
CA SER A 251 12.61 -11.17 -7.96
C SER A 251 12.44 -12.38 -8.89
N TRP A 252 13.21 -13.44 -8.67
CA TRP A 252 13.17 -14.64 -9.52
C TRP A 252 11.82 -15.35 -9.46
N HIS A 253 11.50 -16.05 -10.55
CA HIS A 253 10.30 -16.89 -10.66
C HIS A 253 9.01 -16.15 -10.29
N GLN A 254 8.84 -14.93 -10.79
CA GLN A 254 7.67 -14.06 -10.51
C GLN A 254 7.56 -13.61 -9.03
N GLY A 255 8.70 -13.56 -8.35
CA GLY A 255 8.84 -13.09 -6.98
C GLY A 255 8.24 -14.01 -5.92
N VAL A 256 8.12 -15.31 -6.21
CA VAL A 256 7.54 -16.31 -5.29
C VAL A 256 8.19 -16.25 -3.91
N PHE A 257 9.52 -16.30 -3.85
CA PHE A 257 10.23 -16.31 -2.56
C PHE A 257 10.32 -14.92 -1.91
N GLY A 258 10.20 -13.84 -2.68
CA GLY A 258 10.00 -12.50 -2.12
C GLY A 258 8.68 -12.40 -1.37
N LYS A 259 7.59 -12.84 -2.00
CA LYS A 259 6.25 -12.88 -1.38
C LYS A 259 6.20 -13.80 -0.16
N LEU A 260 6.84 -14.96 -0.21
CA LEU A 260 6.94 -15.87 0.93
C LEU A 260 7.72 -15.23 2.10
N HIS A 261 8.87 -14.61 1.81
CA HIS A 261 9.66 -13.91 2.81
C HIS A 261 8.85 -12.79 3.47
N ASP A 262 8.21 -11.94 2.67
CA ASP A 262 7.39 -10.83 3.16
C ASP A 262 6.16 -11.34 3.95
N GLY A 263 5.53 -12.42 3.48
CA GLY A 263 4.39 -13.04 4.16
C GLY A 263 4.73 -13.67 5.51
N LEU A 264 5.97 -14.12 5.72
CA LEU A 264 6.44 -14.67 6.99
C LEU A 264 7.03 -13.61 7.93
N GLU A 265 7.27 -12.38 7.48
CA GLU A 265 7.86 -11.31 8.30
C GLU A 265 6.97 -10.98 9.52
N MET A 266 5.66 -11.16 9.41
CA MET A 266 4.73 -11.00 10.54
C MET A 266 5.01 -11.97 11.71
N PHE A 267 5.68 -13.09 11.45
CA PHE A 267 6.10 -14.07 12.47
C PHE A 267 7.60 -13.95 12.79
N ALA A 268 8.31 -12.94 12.27
CA ALA A 268 9.76 -12.87 12.35
C ALA A 268 10.31 -12.13 13.59
N GLU A 269 9.50 -11.89 14.61
CA GLU A 269 9.91 -11.13 15.79
C GLU A 269 11.04 -11.82 16.60
N VAL A 270 12.01 -11.01 17.05
CA VAL A 270 13.10 -11.43 17.92
C VAL A 270 12.91 -10.84 19.32
N ASN A 271 12.38 -11.64 20.24
CA ASN A 271 12.07 -11.17 21.60
C ASN A 271 13.33 -10.87 22.43
N LEU A 272 13.57 -9.59 22.73
CA LEU A 272 14.50 -9.09 23.76
C LEU A 272 13.71 -8.95 25.06
N GLY A 273 14.03 -9.73 26.09
CA GLY A 273 13.27 -9.86 27.35
C GLY A 273 13.08 -8.62 28.25
N ILE A 274 13.03 -7.41 27.71
CA ILE A 274 12.67 -6.17 28.39
C ILE A 274 11.84 -5.31 27.43
N THR A 275 10.51 -5.48 27.42
CA THR A 275 9.43 -4.53 27.06
C THR A 275 8.14 -5.27 26.67
N GLN A 276 7.68 -6.18 27.53
CA GLN A 276 6.44 -6.93 27.29
C GLN A 276 5.16 -6.10 27.54
N SER A 277 5.26 -4.85 28.03
CA SER A 277 4.11 -3.97 28.25
C SER A 277 3.91 -2.89 27.17
N TYR A 278 4.92 -2.61 26.34
CA TYR A 278 4.81 -1.60 25.27
C TYR A 278 4.57 -2.23 23.89
N ASN A 279 5.11 -3.44 23.64
CA ASN A 279 4.96 -4.11 22.35
C ASN A 279 3.77 -5.07 22.27
N LEU A 280 3.14 -5.49 23.39
CA LEU A 280 1.89 -6.25 23.34
C LEU A 280 0.75 -5.41 22.71
N LEU A 281 0.74 -4.10 22.98
CA LEU A 281 -0.18 -3.12 22.37
C LEU A 281 0.08 -2.88 20.88
N LEU A 282 1.30 -3.13 20.40
CA LEU A 282 1.65 -3.11 18.97
C LEU A 282 1.38 -4.46 18.28
N LYS A 283 1.44 -5.57 19.02
CA LYS A 283 1.23 -6.94 18.52
C LYS A 283 -0.25 -7.27 18.27
N GLU A 284 -1.15 -6.76 19.12
CA GLU A 284 -2.59 -6.72 18.78
C GLU A 284 -2.85 -5.80 17.58
N ALA A 285 -2.09 -4.71 17.41
CA ALA A 285 -2.29 -3.77 16.30
C ALA A 285 -1.78 -4.25 14.92
N TYR A 286 -0.95 -5.29 14.84
CA TYR A 286 -0.37 -5.76 13.56
C TYR A 286 -0.79 -7.18 13.14
N SER A 287 -1.27 -8.03 14.06
CA SER A 287 -1.89 -9.32 13.70
C SER A 287 -3.24 -9.14 13.00
N ASP A 288 -3.90 -8.00 13.20
CA ASP A 288 -5.14 -7.60 12.51
C ASP A 288 -4.90 -6.66 11.32
N LEU A 289 -3.65 -6.58 10.81
CA LEU A 289 -3.37 -5.95 9.53
C LEU A 289 -3.60 -6.92 8.34
N ILE A 290 -4.61 -7.79 8.43
CA ILE A 290 -5.41 -8.06 7.23
C ILE A 290 -6.05 -6.71 6.91
N MET A 291 -5.72 -6.09 5.78
CA MET A 291 -6.41 -4.86 5.40
C MET A 291 -7.91 -5.12 5.51
N SER A 292 -8.61 -4.34 6.36
CA SER A 292 -10.03 -4.55 6.68
C SER A 292 -10.95 -4.47 5.45
N PHE A 293 -10.38 -4.04 4.31
CA PHE A 293 -11.01 -3.91 3.02
C PHE A 293 -10.04 -4.29 1.88
N GLU A 294 -10.62 -4.67 0.76
CA GLU A 294 -9.98 -4.83 -0.54
C GLU A 294 -10.39 -3.70 -1.48
N ILE A 295 -9.62 -3.49 -2.55
CA ILE A 295 -10.04 -2.63 -3.65
C ILE A 295 -11.00 -3.39 -4.59
N TYR A 296 -12.15 -2.79 -4.87
CA TYR A 296 -13.09 -3.30 -5.86
C TYR A 296 -12.46 -3.37 -7.25
N THR A 297 -12.44 -4.57 -7.82
CA THR A 297 -12.08 -4.82 -9.23
C THR A 297 -13.34 -4.92 -10.08
N GLY A 298 -13.36 -4.20 -11.20
CA GLY A 298 -14.52 -4.08 -12.07
C GLY A 298 -14.78 -2.66 -12.55
N SER A 299 -15.91 -2.48 -13.23
CA SER A 299 -16.32 -1.18 -13.78
C SER A 299 -17.08 -0.36 -12.74
N TRP A 300 -16.73 0.91 -12.62
CA TRP A 300 -17.46 1.87 -11.78
C TRP A 300 -17.33 3.29 -12.35
N THR A 301 -17.96 4.27 -11.71
CA THR A 301 -17.94 5.67 -12.16
C THR A 301 -17.42 6.56 -11.04
N ASP A 302 -16.32 7.27 -11.29
CA ASP A 302 -15.88 8.37 -10.45
C ASP A 302 -16.73 9.61 -10.73
N TRP A 303 -17.69 9.88 -9.84
CA TRP A 303 -18.62 11.00 -10.02
C TRP A 303 -17.98 12.38 -9.88
N SER A 304 -16.71 12.48 -9.45
CA SER A 304 -15.94 13.73 -9.54
C SER A 304 -15.73 14.16 -11.00
N ARG A 305 -15.70 13.21 -11.94
CA ARG A 305 -15.42 13.45 -13.36
C ARG A 305 -16.67 13.30 -14.24
N GLY A 306 -17.84 13.17 -13.62
CA GLY A 306 -19.11 12.93 -14.30
C GLY A 306 -19.22 11.52 -14.91
N ARG A 307 -20.37 11.24 -15.53
CA ARG A 307 -20.73 9.89 -15.98
C ARG A 307 -19.82 9.31 -17.07
N VAL A 308 -19.30 10.17 -17.94
CA VAL A 308 -18.54 9.75 -19.13
C VAL A 308 -17.05 9.68 -18.84
N LEU A 309 -16.44 10.78 -18.39
CA LEU A 309 -15.00 10.83 -18.10
C LEU A 309 -14.64 10.08 -16.80
N GLY A 310 -15.61 9.88 -15.90
CA GLY A 310 -15.43 9.11 -14.67
C GLY A 310 -15.56 7.60 -14.84
N ALA A 311 -16.02 7.11 -16.00
CA ALA A 311 -16.17 5.68 -16.24
C ALA A 311 -14.80 4.99 -16.20
N THR A 312 -14.58 4.20 -15.13
CA THR A 312 -13.29 3.64 -14.75
C THR A 312 -13.40 2.12 -14.63
N LEU A 313 -12.41 1.41 -15.15
CA LEU A 313 -12.23 -0.02 -14.97
C LEU A 313 -11.03 -0.24 -14.05
N THR A 314 -11.25 -0.80 -12.87
CA THR A 314 -10.19 -1.16 -11.93
C THR A 314 -9.84 -2.63 -12.08
N LEU A 315 -8.55 -2.93 -12.24
CA LEU A 315 -8.04 -4.28 -12.43
C LEU A 315 -6.93 -4.60 -11.42
N SER A 316 -6.76 -5.89 -11.10
CA SER A 316 -5.61 -6.38 -10.35
C SER A 316 -4.31 -6.10 -11.10
N SER A 317 -3.15 -6.07 -10.42
CA SER A 317 -1.84 -5.92 -11.08
C SER A 317 -1.64 -6.93 -12.21
N LYS A 318 -2.11 -8.18 -12.02
CA LYS A 318 -2.02 -9.25 -13.01
C LYS A 318 -2.84 -8.92 -14.26
N ASP A 319 -4.12 -8.63 -14.09
CA ASP A 319 -5.04 -8.40 -15.22
C ASP A 319 -4.72 -7.09 -15.93
N ALA A 320 -4.30 -6.08 -15.19
CA ALA A 320 -3.82 -4.82 -15.75
C ALA A 320 -2.57 -5.01 -16.61
N SER A 321 -1.61 -5.84 -16.16
CA SER A 321 -0.41 -6.15 -16.95
C SER A 321 -0.75 -6.89 -18.24
N LEU A 322 -1.70 -7.82 -18.18
CA LEU A 322 -2.23 -8.51 -19.37
C LEU A 322 -2.90 -7.54 -20.35
N LEU A 323 -3.74 -6.63 -19.84
CA LEU A 323 -4.39 -5.61 -20.66
C LEU A 323 -3.37 -4.66 -21.30
N LEU A 324 -2.33 -4.23 -20.57
CA LEU A 324 -1.27 -3.38 -21.10
C LEU A 324 -0.48 -4.08 -22.21
N ALA A 325 -0.12 -5.35 -22.02
CA ALA A 325 0.54 -6.16 -23.05
C ALA A 325 -0.34 -6.31 -24.29
N PHE A 326 -1.64 -6.57 -24.10
CA PHE A 326 -2.60 -6.63 -25.20
C PHE A 326 -2.71 -5.30 -25.95
N ILE A 327 -2.77 -4.17 -25.23
CA ILE A 327 -2.82 -2.84 -25.85
C ILE A 327 -1.56 -2.59 -26.69
N ALA A 328 -0.37 -2.89 -26.18
CA ALA A 328 0.89 -2.71 -26.93
C ALA A 328 0.92 -3.55 -28.22
N ALA A 329 0.49 -4.83 -28.13
CA ALA A 329 0.36 -5.70 -29.30
C ALA A 329 -0.69 -5.16 -30.29
N PHE A 330 -1.83 -4.69 -29.80
CA PHE A 330 -2.90 -4.13 -30.61
C PHE A 330 -2.44 -2.86 -31.36
N VAL A 331 -1.76 -1.93 -30.68
CA VAL A 331 -1.17 -0.72 -31.29
C VAL A 331 -0.16 -1.09 -32.38
N THR A 332 0.63 -2.15 -32.19
CA THR A 332 1.57 -2.65 -33.19
C THR A 332 0.83 -3.15 -34.45
N VAL A 333 -0.26 -3.91 -34.28
CA VAL A 333 -1.10 -4.35 -35.41
C VAL A 333 -1.71 -3.15 -36.14
N VAL A 334 -2.24 -2.18 -35.40
CA VAL A 334 -2.79 -0.93 -35.98
C VAL A 334 -1.72 -0.18 -36.77
N ALA A 335 -0.48 -0.09 -36.26
CA ALA A 335 0.64 0.55 -36.95
C ALA A 335 0.98 -0.14 -38.28
N ILE A 336 0.97 -1.47 -38.33
CA ILE A 336 1.19 -2.22 -39.57
C ILE A 336 0.05 -1.95 -40.56
N ARG A 337 -1.21 -2.00 -40.11
CA ARG A 337 -2.37 -1.79 -40.99
C ARG A 337 -2.47 -0.36 -41.51
N LEU A 338 -2.17 0.63 -40.67
CA LEU A 338 -2.13 2.02 -41.09
C LEU A 338 -1.00 2.27 -42.10
N TRP A 339 0.16 1.61 -41.96
CA TRP A 339 1.23 1.71 -42.95
C TRP A 339 0.78 1.22 -44.32
N LEU A 340 0.03 0.11 -44.41
CA LEU A 340 -0.51 -0.38 -45.68
C LEU A 340 -1.42 0.64 -46.35
N ILE A 341 -2.28 1.31 -45.58
CA ILE A 341 -3.16 2.39 -46.08
C ILE A 341 -2.30 3.55 -46.62
N ILE A 342 -1.28 3.97 -45.88
CA ILE A 342 -0.39 5.07 -46.27
C ILE A 342 0.42 4.69 -47.52
N ALA A 343 0.97 3.48 -47.59
CA ALA A 343 1.76 2.99 -48.71
C ALA A 343 0.91 2.90 -49.99
N PHE A 344 -0.30 2.32 -49.89
CA PHE A 344 -1.28 2.31 -50.98
C PHE A 344 -1.62 3.72 -51.44
N THR A 345 -1.98 4.60 -50.51
CA THR A 345 -2.39 5.98 -50.81
C THR A 345 -1.25 6.76 -51.48
N THR A 346 -0.03 6.65 -50.95
CA THR A 346 1.17 7.29 -51.49
C THR A 346 1.49 6.76 -52.89
N HIS A 347 1.39 5.44 -53.12
CA HIS A 347 1.52 4.86 -54.44
C HIS A 347 0.46 5.44 -55.39
N GLN A 348 -0.82 5.44 -55.02
CA GLN A 348 -1.90 5.96 -55.88
C GLN A 348 -1.71 7.45 -56.22
N PHE A 349 -1.23 8.28 -55.28
CA PHE A 349 -0.96 9.69 -55.58
C PHE A 349 0.27 9.89 -56.47
N THR A 350 1.30 9.07 -56.31
CA THR A 350 2.56 9.20 -57.05
C THR A 350 2.59 8.41 -58.37
N ALA A 351 1.61 7.54 -58.60
CA ALA A 351 1.37 6.83 -59.85
C ALA A 351 0.94 7.83 -60.97
N ALA A 352 1.92 8.37 -61.70
CA ALA A 352 1.71 9.29 -62.82
C ALA A 352 1.83 8.55 -64.17
N GLY A 353 1.03 8.96 -65.16
CA GLY A 353 1.20 8.50 -66.54
C GLY A 353 2.41 9.17 -67.19
N GLY A 354 3.08 8.49 -68.13
CA GLY A 354 4.21 9.04 -68.89
C GLY A 354 5.53 8.28 -68.72
N LYS A 355 6.60 8.83 -69.31
CA LYS A 355 7.96 8.27 -69.25
C LYS A 355 8.63 8.67 -67.93
N HIS A 356 9.13 7.67 -67.20
CA HIS A 356 9.84 7.86 -65.93
C HIS A 356 11.15 7.07 -65.91
N ASP A 357 12.05 7.40 -65.00
CA ASP A 357 13.33 6.72 -64.81
C ASP A 357 13.22 5.47 -63.92
N GLY A 358 14.26 4.63 -63.89
CA GLY A 358 14.27 3.40 -63.09
C GLY A 358 14.07 3.64 -61.59
N LEU A 359 14.57 4.77 -61.07
CA LEU A 359 14.37 5.20 -59.69
C LEU A 359 12.88 5.34 -59.32
N TYR A 360 12.09 5.93 -60.23
CA TYR A 360 10.64 6.04 -60.05
C TYR A 360 9.96 4.68 -59.92
N TYR A 361 10.28 3.74 -60.82
CA TYR A 361 9.64 2.41 -60.81
C TYR A 361 10.03 1.60 -59.58
N GLN A 362 11.33 1.58 -59.21
CA GLN A 362 11.75 0.91 -57.97
C GLN A 362 11.02 1.46 -56.74
N ARG A 363 10.78 2.78 -56.68
CA ARG A 363 10.00 3.37 -55.58
C ARG A 363 8.55 2.90 -55.53
N GLN A 364 7.86 2.78 -56.68
CA GLN A 364 6.49 2.25 -56.72
C GLN A 364 6.44 0.79 -56.25
N VAL A 365 7.43 -0.01 -56.67
CA VAL A 365 7.57 -1.42 -56.28
C VAL A 365 7.83 -1.57 -54.78
N ILE A 366 8.66 -0.72 -54.18
CA ILE A 366 8.87 -0.67 -52.73
C ILE A 366 7.54 -0.36 -52.01
N LEU A 367 6.79 0.64 -52.46
CA LEU A 367 5.50 1.02 -51.86
C LEU A 367 4.42 -0.07 -51.96
N ARG A 368 4.40 -0.85 -53.04
CA ARG A 368 3.43 -1.96 -53.22
C ARG A 368 3.76 -3.16 -52.34
N ASN A 369 5.03 -3.55 -52.26
CA ASN A 369 5.41 -4.86 -51.76
C ASN A 369 5.98 -4.85 -50.34
N VAL A 370 6.44 -3.70 -49.84
CA VAL A 370 7.09 -3.63 -48.52
C VAL A 370 6.07 -3.27 -47.44
N LYS A 371 5.65 -4.30 -46.70
CA LYS A 371 4.59 -4.20 -45.66
C LYS A 371 5.07 -3.63 -44.32
N SER A 372 6.35 -3.28 -44.20
CA SER A 372 6.98 -2.78 -42.97
C SER A 372 7.62 -1.40 -43.23
N ALA A 373 7.20 -0.37 -42.50
CA ALA A 373 7.74 0.98 -42.65
C ALA A 373 9.26 1.05 -42.39
N PRO A 374 9.84 0.41 -41.34
CA PRO A 374 11.28 0.34 -41.17
C PRO A 374 12.01 -0.31 -42.36
N ALA A 375 11.47 -1.41 -42.89
CA ALA A 375 12.05 -2.07 -44.06
C ALA A 375 12.01 -1.17 -45.31
N ALA A 376 10.89 -0.44 -45.49
CA ALA A 376 10.77 0.53 -46.58
C ALA A 376 11.76 1.69 -46.42
N ALA A 377 11.98 2.19 -45.19
CA ALA A 377 12.97 3.22 -44.91
C ALA A 377 14.38 2.80 -45.34
N TRP A 378 14.79 1.58 -44.96
CA TRP A 378 16.08 1.02 -45.32
C TRP A 378 16.25 0.94 -46.84
N LEU A 379 15.24 0.44 -47.54
CA LEU A 379 15.26 0.36 -49.01
C LEU A 379 15.31 1.75 -49.67
N PHE A 380 14.62 2.76 -49.14
CA PHE A 380 14.71 4.12 -49.65
C PHE A 380 16.09 4.77 -49.41
N ILE A 381 16.76 4.47 -48.30
CA ILE A 381 18.14 4.91 -48.04
C ILE A 381 19.10 4.25 -49.03
N GLN A 382 19.00 2.92 -49.19
CA GLN A 382 19.81 2.19 -50.17
C GLN A 382 19.56 2.71 -51.59
N GLN A 383 18.30 2.99 -51.93
CA GLN A 383 17.93 3.57 -53.21
C GLN A 383 18.56 4.96 -53.40
N ALA A 384 18.59 5.81 -52.38
CA ALA A 384 19.27 7.12 -52.44
C ALA A 384 20.76 6.97 -52.78
N TRP A 385 21.42 5.98 -52.14
CA TRP A 385 22.85 5.69 -52.31
C TRP A 385 23.19 5.11 -53.68
N HIS A 386 22.51 4.06 -54.12
CA HIS A 386 22.83 3.37 -55.38
C HIS A 386 22.55 4.23 -56.61
N TRP A 387 21.56 5.13 -56.54
CA TRP A 387 21.26 6.06 -57.63
C TRP A 387 22.06 7.36 -57.56
N ARG A 388 23.05 7.48 -56.65
CA ARG A 388 23.92 8.65 -56.52
C ARG A 388 24.73 8.85 -57.80
N GLY A 389 24.56 10.01 -58.42
CA GLY A 389 25.25 10.36 -59.68
C GLY A 389 24.62 9.74 -60.93
N ILE A 390 23.57 8.92 -60.80
CA ILE A 390 22.85 8.31 -61.94
C ILE A 390 21.52 9.05 -62.17
N ALA A 391 20.66 9.10 -61.16
CA ALA A 391 19.37 9.78 -61.26
C ALA A 391 19.47 11.23 -60.80
N ARG A 392 18.80 12.15 -61.53
CA ARG A 392 18.73 13.56 -61.14
C ARG A 392 18.01 13.70 -59.80
N SER A 393 18.69 14.37 -58.87
CA SER A 393 18.18 14.67 -57.52
C SER A 393 17.71 13.42 -56.75
N SER A 394 18.46 12.32 -56.85
CA SER A 394 18.17 11.04 -56.15
C SER A 394 17.82 11.26 -54.67
N TYR A 395 18.66 11.99 -53.93
CA TYR A 395 18.47 12.28 -52.51
C TYR A 395 17.15 12.99 -52.19
N SER A 396 16.77 14.03 -52.94
CA SER A 396 15.54 14.79 -52.66
C SER A 396 14.27 14.01 -53.03
N ARG A 397 14.38 12.93 -53.82
CA ARG A 397 13.25 12.11 -54.27
C ARG A 397 12.96 10.91 -53.39
N THR A 398 13.89 10.52 -52.52
CA THR A 398 13.82 9.29 -51.70
C THR A 398 14.00 9.54 -50.20
N LEU A 399 14.93 10.41 -49.79
CA LEU A 399 15.20 10.67 -48.36
C LEU A 399 13.98 11.23 -47.60
N PRO A 400 13.10 12.08 -48.17
CA PRO A 400 11.89 12.50 -47.45
C PRO A 400 10.96 11.33 -47.10
N LEU A 401 10.86 10.32 -47.98
CA LEU A 401 10.06 9.12 -47.70
C LEU A 401 10.76 8.22 -46.67
N ALA A 402 12.08 8.08 -46.74
CA ALA A 402 12.83 7.36 -45.72
C ALA A 402 12.67 8.01 -44.32
N LEU A 403 12.80 9.33 -44.25
CA LEU A 403 12.61 10.10 -43.02
C LEU A 403 11.19 9.96 -42.49
N PHE A 404 10.17 10.05 -43.35
CA PHE A 404 8.79 9.81 -42.96
C PHE A 404 8.60 8.41 -42.37
N CYS A 405 9.12 7.35 -43.02
CA CYS A 405 9.04 5.98 -42.51
C CYS A 405 9.74 5.80 -41.14
N ILE A 406 10.90 6.45 -40.94
CA ILE A 406 11.62 6.45 -39.66
C ILE A 406 10.79 7.15 -38.58
N LEU A 407 10.33 8.38 -38.85
CA LEU A 407 9.53 9.15 -37.90
C LEU A 407 8.21 8.43 -37.56
N TYR A 408 7.56 7.82 -38.55
CA TYR A 408 6.39 6.99 -38.36
C TYR A 408 6.66 5.80 -37.43
N SER A 409 7.73 5.05 -37.68
CA SER A 409 8.08 3.87 -36.88
C SER A 409 8.45 4.26 -35.45
N VAL A 410 9.24 5.31 -35.28
CA VAL A 410 9.58 5.87 -33.97
C VAL A 410 8.33 6.34 -33.25
N GLY A 411 7.44 7.07 -33.93
CA GLY A 411 6.19 7.54 -33.35
C GLY A 411 5.29 6.41 -32.84
N PHE A 412 5.13 5.34 -33.61
CA PHE A 412 4.34 4.18 -33.16
C PHE A 412 5.03 3.33 -32.10
N ALA A 413 6.36 3.21 -32.12
CA ALA A 413 7.11 2.57 -31.02
C ALA A 413 6.93 3.35 -29.71
N VAL A 414 7.01 4.68 -29.77
CA VAL A 414 6.73 5.58 -28.64
C VAL A 414 5.28 5.39 -28.16
N LEU A 415 4.29 5.42 -29.05
CA LEU A 415 2.88 5.20 -28.67
C LEU A 415 2.62 3.82 -28.04
N ALA A 416 3.31 2.78 -28.50
CA ALA A 416 3.22 1.43 -27.93
C ALA A 416 3.86 1.35 -26.53
N VAL A 417 4.96 2.06 -26.28
CA VAL A 417 5.59 2.13 -24.95
C VAL A 417 4.76 2.97 -23.98
N PHE A 418 4.23 4.10 -24.45
CA PHE A 418 3.39 4.99 -23.64
C PHE A 418 1.93 4.54 -23.53
N SER A 419 1.57 3.35 -24.01
CA SER A 419 0.21 2.83 -23.85
C SER A 419 -0.18 2.61 -22.39
N SER A 420 0.81 2.48 -21.51
CA SER A 420 0.63 2.47 -20.05
C SER A 420 -0.01 3.76 -19.51
N GLN A 421 0.21 4.91 -20.16
CA GLN A 421 -0.38 6.20 -19.76
C GLN A 421 -1.90 6.27 -19.96
N ILE A 422 -2.51 5.28 -20.64
CA ILE A 422 -3.97 5.16 -20.66
C ILE A 422 -4.50 4.97 -19.23
N SER A 423 -3.72 4.36 -18.34
CA SER A 423 -4.03 4.27 -16.92
C SER A 423 -4.05 5.63 -16.23
N ASP A 424 -3.14 6.54 -16.60
CA ASP A 424 -3.02 7.88 -15.99
C ASP A 424 -4.24 8.76 -16.30
N SER A 425 -4.92 8.48 -17.40
CA SER A 425 -6.17 9.17 -17.77
C SER A 425 -7.38 8.77 -16.91
N ALA A 426 -7.27 7.69 -16.13
CA ALA A 426 -8.33 7.18 -15.26
C ALA A 426 -8.41 7.93 -13.92
N SER A 427 -9.36 7.57 -13.05
CA SER A 427 -9.42 8.18 -11.72
C SER A 427 -8.19 7.80 -10.88
N ALA A 428 -7.68 8.74 -10.09
CA ALA A 428 -6.67 8.47 -9.07
C ALA A 428 -7.25 7.71 -7.86
N TYR A 429 -8.58 7.76 -7.69
CA TYR A 429 -9.30 7.08 -6.62
C TYR A 429 -9.67 5.66 -7.02
N ARG A 430 -9.85 4.80 -6.02
CA ARG A 430 -10.41 3.45 -6.16
C ARG A 430 -11.59 3.28 -5.22
N LEU A 431 -12.46 2.31 -5.51
CA LEU A 431 -13.56 1.95 -4.63
C LEU A 431 -13.13 0.88 -3.63
N LEU A 432 -13.50 1.11 -2.37
CA LEU A 432 -13.34 0.15 -1.29
C LEU A 432 -14.41 -0.94 -1.36
N ARG A 433 -14.06 -2.13 -0.91
CA ARG A 433 -14.98 -3.24 -0.67
C ARG A 433 -14.53 -4.00 0.57
N SER A 434 -15.43 -4.19 1.53
CA SER A 434 -15.19 -5.04 2.69
C SER A 434 -16.34 -6.05 2.84
N PRO A 435 -16.09 -7.29 3.26
CA PRO A 435 -17.15 -8.20 3.69
C PRO A 435 -17.81 -7.72 5.00
N SER A 436 -17.14 -6.85 5.76
CA SER A 436 -17.56 -6.39 7.08
C SER A 436 -18.24 -5.01 7.06
N CYS A 437 -18.87 -4.65 5.94
CA CYS A 437 -19.53 -3.35 5.80
C CYS A 437 -20.78 -3.23 6.69
N GLY A 438 -20.93 -2.10 7.37
CA GLY A 438 -22.10 -1.78 8.18
C GLY A 438 -21.75 -0.88 9.36
N PHE A 439 -22.71 -0.65 10.24
CA PHE A 439 -22.44 0.05 11.50
C PHE A 439 -21.67 -0.86 12.44
N GLN A 440 -20.50 -0.40 12.86
CA GLN A 440 -19.58 -1.14 13.71
C GLN A 440 -19.95 -0.90 15.18
N ILE A 441 -20.38 -1.95 15.90
CA ILE A 441 -20.66 -1.89 17.34
C ILE A 441 -19.53 -2.63 18.07
N PRO A 442 -18.58 -1.90 18.70
CA PRO A 442 -17.46 -2.53 19.38
C PRO A 442 -17.93 -3.25 20.66
N SER A 443 -17.39 -4.45 20.93
CA SER A 443 -17.59 -5.12 22.22
C SER A 443 -16.94 -4.35 23.37
N GLU A 444 -15.82 -3.68 23.09
CA GLU A 444 -15.06 -2.83 24.02
C GLU A 444 -14.98 -1.39 23.52
N ALA A 445 -16.01 -0.59 23.83
CA ALA A 445 -16.14 0.79 23.35
C ALA A 445 -14.94 1.70 23.73
N TYR A 446 -14.36 1.51 24.92
CA TYR A 446 -13.25 2.34 25.39
C TYR A 446 -11.94 2.04 24.67
N GLN A 447 -11.65 0.76 24.39
CA GLN A 447 -10.45 0.38 23.65
C GLN A 447 -10.54 0.87 22.20
N LYS A 448 -11.71 0.71 21.55
CA LYS A 448 -11.99 1.25 20.21
C LYS A 448 -11.77 2.76 20.16
N ALA A 449 -12.41 3.51 21.06
CA ALA A 449 -12.26 4.96 21.12
C ALA A 449 -10.81 5.39 21.37
N THR A 450 -10.05 4.66 22.20
CA THR A 450 -8.63 4.95 22.46
C THR A 450 -7.79 4.75 21.21
N PHE A 451 -7.96 3.63 20.52
CA PHE A 451 -7.25 3.34 19.27
C PHE A 451 -7.56 4.38 18.19
N ASP A 452 -8.83 4.72 17.97
CA ASP A 452 -9.24 5.66 16.92
C ASP A 452 -8.69 7.06 17.15
N ASN A 453 -8.79 7.55 18.39
CA ASN A 453 -8.27 8.86 18.74
C ASN A 453 -6.74 8.92 18.64
N GLN A 454 -6.03 7.84 19.02
CA GLN A 454 -4.58 7.73 18.85
C GLN A 454 -4.19 7.72 17.36
N ARG A 455 -4.88 6.92 16.54
CA ARG A 455 -4.67 6.87 15.08
C ARG A 455 -4.90 8.23 14.43
N ALA A 456 -5.99 8.91 14.76
CA ALA A 456 -6.30 10.23 14.24
C ALA A 456 -5.30 11.30 14.69
N SER A 457 -4.83 11.23 15.95
CA SER A 457 -3.80 12.09 16.50
C SER A 457 -2.47 11.91 15.75
N LEU A 458 -2.05 10.66 15.52
CA LEU A 458 -0.86 10.34 14.71
C LEU A 458 -1.01 10.79 13.25
N TYR A 459 -2.16 10.57 12.63
CA TYR A 459 -2.42 11.01 11.26
C TYR A 459 -2.33 12.53 11.12
N SER A 460 -3.02 13.28 11.99
CA SER A 460 -2.98 14.74 11.91
C SER A 460 -1.58 15.30 12.21
N LYS A 461 -0.83 14.68 13.12
CA LYS A 461 0.59 14.98 13.40
C LYS A 461 1.47 14.82 12.17
N GLU A 462 1.43 13.64 11.58
CA GLU A 462 2.32 13.30 10.48
C GLU A 462 1.86 14.01 9.21
N CYS A 463 0.60 13.85 8.82
CA CYS A 463 0.12 14.19 7.49
C CYS A 463 -0.32 15.64 7.30
N TYR A 464 -0.65 16.40 8.36
CA TYR A 464 -0.98 17.82 8.17
C TYR A 464 0.29 18.68 8.08
N SER A 465 1.43 18.12 8.46
CA SER A 465 2.75 18.64 8.09
C SER A 465 3.09 18.26 6.64
N ASN A 466 4.01 18.96 5.97
CA ASN A 466 4.34 18.77 4.55
C ASN A 466 5.18 17.50 4.25
N THR A 467 4.89 16.39 4.94
CA THR A 467 5.55 15.08 4.81
C THR A 467 5.01 14.26 3.64
N SER A 468 5.79 13.27 3.19
CA SER A 468 5.45 12.34 2.09
C SER A 468 5.19 10.92 2.60
N SER A 469 4.59 10.76 3.78
CA SER A 469 4.33 9.45 4.36
C SER A 469 3.22 8.70 3.60
N PRO A 470 3.36 7.40 3.28
CA PRO A 470 2.33 6.61 2.62
C PRO A 470 0.98 6.61 3.36
N MET A 471 1.00 6.69 4.69
CA MET A 471 -0.22 6.73 5.52
C MET A 471 -1.13 7.90 5.14
N CYS A 472 -0.57 8.99 4.60
CA CYS A 472 -1.32 10.18 4.22
C CYS A 472 -2.27 9.96 3.02
N ASN A 473 -2.13 8.85 2.29
CA ASN A 473 -3.04 8.45 1.22
C ASN A 473 -4.24 7.61 1.69
N MET A 474 -4.31 7.27 2.99
CA MET A 474 -5.37 6.42 3.52
C MET A 474 -6.74 7.10 3.50
N LEU A 475 -6.81 8.40 3.85
CA LEU A 475 -8.05 9.18 3.86
C LEU A 475 -8.34 9.82 2.48
N PRO A 476 -9.63 10.08 2.16
CA PRO A 476 -10.02 10.63 0.85
C PRO A 476 -9.35 11.98 0.51
N THR A 477 -9.27 12.85 1.51
CA THR A 477 -8.59 14.13 1.47
C THR A 477 -7.59 14.19 2.62
N ARG A 478 -6.40 14.71 2.33
CA ARG A 478 -5.26 14.74 3.27
C ARG A 478 -5.58 15.50 4.55
N GLN A 479 -6.30 16.61 4.45
CA GLN A 479 -6.68 17.45 5.58
C GLN A 479 -8.02 18.12 5.26
N LEU A 480 -8.92 18.18 6.24
CA LEU A 480 -10.11 19.01 6.15
C LEU A 480 -9.72 20.45 6.47
N GLU A 481 -9.92 21.35 5.51
CA GLU A 481 -9.57 22.76 5.68
C GLU A 481 -10.50 23.47 6.66
N TRP A 482 -9.92 24.33 7.49
CA TRP A 482 -10.62 25.15 8.47
C TRP A 482 -9.90 26.47 8.70
N ALA A 483 -10.59 27.43 9.30
CA ALA A 483 -10.06 28.75 9.63
C ALA A 483 -10.25 29.06 11.11
N SER A 484 -9.30 29.81 11.69
CA SER A 484 -9.42 30.36 13.03
C SER A 484 -9.76 31.85 13.00
N SER A 485 -10.41 32.31 14.07
CA SER A 485 -10.61 33.74 14.35
C SER A 485 -10.72 33.98 15.85
N SER A 486 -10.46 35.22 16.26
CA SER A 486 -10.64 35.69 17.62
C SER A 486 -12.05 36.26 17.77
N VAL A 487 -12.79 35.84 18.80
CA VAL A 487 -14.18 36.25 19.07
C VAL A 487 -14.39 36.57 20.54
N ASP A 488 -15.51 37.21 20.87
CA ASP A 488 -15.91 37.42 22.25
C ASP A 488 -16.23 36.10 22.95
N CYS A 489 -16.03 36.07 24.27
CA CYS A 489 -16.36 34.93 25.11
C CYS A 489 -17.85 34.54 24.92
N PRO A 490 -18.16 33.29 24.57
CA PRO A 490 -19.55 32.86 24.34
C PRO A 490 -20.31 32.59 25.65
N PHE A 491 -19.61 32.56 26.79
CA PHE A 491 -20.14 32.24 28.11
C PHE A 491 -20.59 33.50 28.85
N GLY A 492 -21.56 33.33 29.77
CA GLY A 492 -22.12 34.41 30.57
C GLY A 492 -21.25 34.85 31.76
N GLY A 493 -21.57 36.01 32.33
CA GLY A 493 -20.94 36.49 33.56
C GLY A 493 -19.45 36.82 33.40
N LYS A 494 -18.67 36.62 34.48
CA LYS A 494 -17.20 36.83 34.51
C LYS A 494 -16.42 35.51 34.55
N VAL A 495 -16.99 34.46 33.95
CA VAL A 495 -16.42 33.10 33.97
C VAL A 495 -15.22 32.96 33.05
N CYS A 496 -15.20 33.68 31.93
CA CYS A 496 -14.05 33.73 31.04
C CYS A 496 -12.89 34.51 31.65
N LEU A 497 -11.68 34.10 31.30
CA LEU A 497 -10.50 34.92 31.50
C LEU A 497 -10.57 36.16 30.58
N ASP A 498 -9.90 37.25 30.96
CA ASP A 498 -9.77 38.46 30.13
C ASP A 498 -8.81 38.22 28.95
N THR A 499 -9.22 37.32 28.06
CA THR A 499 -8.51 36.87 26.87
C THR A 499 -9.56 36.52 25.82
N PRO A 500 -9.40 36.95 24.56
CA PRO A 500 -10.36 36.61 23.52
C PRO A 500 -10.54 35.10 23.35
N ALA A 501 -11.76 34.68 23.02
CA ALA A 501 -12.05 33.29 22.70
C ALA A 501 -11.52 32.93 21.31
N PHE A 502 -11.19 31.66 21.12
CA PHE A 502 -10.64 31.10 19.90
C PHE A 502 -11.72 30.31 19.16
N LYS A 503 -12.18 30.85 18.03
CA LYS A 503 -13.15 30.21 17.14
C LYS A 503 -12.43 29.44 16.05
N MET A 504 -12.77 28.17 15.90
CA MET A 504 -12.32 27.26 14.84
C MET A 504 -13.53 26.87 13.99
N GLU A 505 -13.46 27.12 12.69
CA GLU A 505 -14.58 26.90 11.77
C GLU A 505 -14.11 26.06 10.59
N SER A 506 -14.73 24.89 10.39
CA SER A 506 -14.46 24.10 9.19
C SER A 506 -14.97 24.82 7.95
N LYS A 507 -14.31 24.62 6.80
CA LYS A 507 -14.97 24.88 5.52
C LYS A 507 -16.22 24.00 5.39
N MET A 508 -17.04 24.29 4.39
CA MET A 508 -18.17 23.42 4.05
C MET A 508 -17.63 22.08 3.52
N ILE A 509 -17.64 21.06 4.38
CA ILE A 509 -17.16 19.70 4.11
C ILE A 509 -18.16 19.02 3.17
N ASP A 510 -17.73 18.69 1.96
CA ASP A 510 -18.52 17.96 0.98
C ASP A 510 -18.37 16.45 1.20
N THR A 511 -19.48 15.77 1.47
CA THR A 511 -19.51 14.32 1.70
C THR A 511 -18.85 13.50 0.59
N HIS A 512 -18.84 13.99 -0.65
CA HIS A 512 -18.19 13.33 -1.77
C HIS A 512 -16.70 13.62 -1.83
N HIS A 513 -16.31 14.89 -1.88
CA HIS A 513 -14.91 15.27 -2.05
C HIS A 513 -14.08 15.03 -0.80
N ASP A 514 -14.59 15.40 0.37
CA ASP A 514 -13.83 15.45 1.62
C ASP A 514 -13.94 14.16 2.44
N LEU A 515 -15.13 13.55 2.43
CA LEU A 515 -15.42 12.30 3.17
C LEU A 515 -15.43 11.05 2.25
N GLY A 516 -15.22 11.23 0.95
CA GLY A 516 -14.98 10.13 0.01
C GLY A 516 -16.22 9.34 -0.47
N LEU A 517 -17.45 9.78 -0.15
CA LEU A 517 -18.67 9.11 -0.62
C LEU A 517 -18.91 9.38 -2.11
N ASN A 518 -18.74 8.39 -2.98
CA ASN A 518 -18.80 8.50 -4.44
C ASN A 518 -20.22 8.70 -5.01
N ASN A 519 -20.95 9.67 -4.47
CA ASN A 519 -22.30 10.01 -4.89
C ASN A 519 -22.35 10.91 -6.14
N PRO A 520 -23.34 10.70 -7.03
CA PRO A 520 -23.68 11.70 -8.06
C PRO A 520 -24.13 13.00 -7.39
N PRO A 521 -24.02 14.17 -8.08
CA PRO A 521 -24.30 15.48 -7.49
C PRO A 521 -25.60 15.57 -6.69
N LYS A 522 -26.69 15.00 -7.22
CA LYS A 522 -28.01 14.99 -6.58
C LYS A 522 -28.09 14.26 -5.23
N ASN A 523 -27.14 13.39 -4.91
CA ASN A 523 -27.14 12.57 -3.69
C ASN A 523 -26.13 13.07 -2.64
N ARG A 524 -25.45 14.20 -2.90
CA ARG A 524 -24.42 14.74 -1.99
C ARG A 524 -25.03 15.55 -0.87
N LEU A 525 -24.30 15.63 0.24
CA LEU A 525 -24.55 16.52 1.37
C LEU A 525 -23.32 17.37 1.67
N LYS A 526 -23.55 18.49 2.34
CA LYS A 526 -22.49 19.32 2.93
C LYS A 526 -22.68 19.45 4.43
N TYR A 527 -21.58 19.45 5.15
CA TYR A 527 -21.52 19.54 6.61
C TYR A 527 -20.55 20.64 7.04
N LYS A 528 -20.83 21.28 8.18
CA LYS A 528 -19.96 22.29 8.77
C LYS A 528 -19.95 22.14 10.28
N ARG A 529 -18.79 22.39 10.87
CA ARG A 529 -18.58 22.46 12.32
C ARG A 529 -17.98 23.80 12.72
N GLU A 530 -18.48 24.34 13.83
CA GLU A 530 -17.92 25.48 14.52
C GLU A 530 -17.63 25.10 15.97
N THR A 531 -16.42 25.45 16.44
CA THR A 531 -15.99 25.23 17.82
C THR A 531 -15.42 26.51 18.37
N ILE A 532 -15.95 27.00 19.50
CA ILE A 532 -15.44 28.20 20.19
C ILE A 532 -14.92 27.80 21.55
N CYS A 533 -13.65 28.09 21.84
CA CYS A 533 -13.00 27.79 23.11
C CYS A 533 -12.57 29.07 23.83
N SER A 534 -12.74 29.11 25.15
CA SER A 534 -12.26 30.20 26.00
C SER A 534 -11.58 29.67 27.27
N PRO A 535 -10.38 30.18 27.62
CA PRO A 535 -9.82 30.01 28.95
C PRO A 535 -10.76 30.61 30.00
N LEU A 536 -10.84 29.95 31.16
CA LEU A 536 -11.71 30.38 32.26
C LEU A 536 -10.91 30.99 33.42
N ASN A 537 -11.62 31.81 34.20
CA ASN A 537 -11.09 32.54 35.34
C ASN A 537 -11.05 31.67 36.60
N THR A 538 -9.89 31.57 37.25
CA THR A 538 -9.68 30.80 38.49
C THR A 538 -9.60 31.69 39.74
N GLY A 539 -10.31 32.83 39.74
CA GLY A 539 -10.41 33.68 40.92
C GLY A 539 -11.38 33.13 41.99
N ASP A 540 -11.52 33.88 43.08
CA ASP A 540 -12.29 33.49 44.28
C ASP A 540 -13.76 33.11 44.01
N ALA A 541 -14.33 33.56 42.88
CA ALA A 541 -15.70 33.20 42.47
C ALA A 541 -15.81 31.74 41.97
N PHE A 542 -14.73 31.16 41.46
CA PHE A 542 -14.73 29.83 40.82
C PHE A 542 -13.78 28.84 41.49
N THR A 543 -13.03 29.28 42.50
CA THR A 543 -12.15 28.42 43.29
C THR A 543 -12.36 28.63 44.78
N GLN A 544 -12.29 27.54 45.55
CA GLN A 544 -12.40 27.60 47.00
C GLN A 544 -11.37 26.67 47.66
N TYR A 545 -10.54 27.20 48.54
CA TYR A 545 -9.65 26.40 49.38
C TYR A 545 -10.43 25.65 50.48
N ILE A 546 -10.10 24.38 50.67
CA ILE A 546 -10.68 23.56 51.75
C ILE A 546 -9.85 23.75 53.02
N ASN A 547 -10.53 24.04 54.14
CA ASN A 547 -9.92 24.38 55.43
C ASN A 547 -10.73 23.80 56.61
N GLY A 548 -10.12 23.77 57.79
CA GLY A 548 -10.71 23.38 59.07
C GLY A 548 -11.10 21.90 59.14
N LEU A 549 -12.22 21.62 59.82
CA LEU A 549 -12.73 20.26 60.05
C LEU A 549 -12.88 19.44 58.77
N GLU A 550 -13.17 20.09 57.65
CA GLU A 550 -13.31 19.40 56.37
C GLU A 550 -11.96 18.94 55.81
N ALA A 551 -10.93 19.80 55.87
CA ALA A 551 -9.57 19.43 55.48
C ALA A 551 -9.06 18.28 56.37
N ASP A 552 -9.25 18.38 57.68
CA ASP A 552 -8.91 17.34 58.65
C ASP A 552 -9.61 16.01 58.34
N SER A 553 -10.92 16.05 58.00
CA SER A 553 -11.70 14.85 57.67
C SER A 553 -11.21 14.13 56.39
N LEU A 554 -10.64 14.89 55.45
CA LEU A 554 -10.06 14.37 54.23
C LEU A 554 -8.60 13.93 54.41
N GLY A 555 -8.02 14.15 55.60
CA GLY A 555 -6.63 13.80 55.92
C GLY A 555 -5.61 14.79 55.37
N TRP A 556 -5.99 16.05 55.13
CA TRP A 556 -5.12 17.08 54.57
C TRP A 556 -5.06 18.32 55.46
N GLN A 557 -3.96 19.07 55.39
CA GLN A 557 -3.84 20.36 56.05
C GLN A 557 -4.64 21.44 55.31
N ASP A 558 -4.95 22.53 56.02
CA ASP A 558 -5.56 23.73 55.47
C ASP A 558 -4.81 24.25 54.23
N ASN A 559 -5.57 24.74 53.26
CA ASN A 559 -5.11 25.30 51.98
C ASN A 559 -4.31 24.36 51.07
N VAL A 560 -4.36 23.04 51.32
CA VAL A 560 -3.75 22.04 50.43
C VAL A 560 -4.66 21.66 49.27
N LEU A 561 -5.97 21.59 49.51
CA LEU A 561 -6.95 21.21 48.50
C LEU A 561 -7.70 22.43 47.97
N ILE A 562 -7.89 22.47 46.65
CA ILE A 562 -8.60 23.54 45.93
C ILE A 562 -9.80 22.92 45.21
N ARG A 563 -11.00 23.41 45.53
CA ARG A 563 -12.23 23.13 44.76
C ARG A 563 -12.32 24.05 43.57
N TYR A 564 -12.66 23.48 42.43
CA TYR A 564 -13.06 24.21 41.23
C TYR A 564 -14.57 24.12 41.04
N LEU A 565 -15.24 25.27 40.95
CA LEU A 565 -16.70 25.43 41.07
C LEU A 565 -17.38 25.73 39.72
N TYR A 566 -16.97 25.06 38.64
CA TYR A 566 -17.57 25.24 37.31
C TYR A 566 -18.85 24.44 37.08
N GLY A 567 -19.31 23.71 38.08
CA GLY A 567 -20.47 22.84 37.99
C GLY A 567 -20.58 21.90 39.19
N LYS A 568 -21.60 21.06 39.16
CA LYS A 568 -21.94 20.07 40.19
C LYS A 568 -21.72 18.67 39.64
N THR A 569 -21.17 17.78 40.46
CA THR A 569 -20.94 16.37 40.11
C THR A 569 -21.93 15.45 40.86
N MET A 570 -21.92 14.16 40.49
CA MET A 570 -22.80 13.13 41.08
C MET A 570 -24.29 13.52 41.04
N ASN A 571 -24.81 13.82 39.85
CA ASN A 571 -26.21 14.23 39.61
C ASN A 571 -26.66 15.42 40.50
N GLY A 572 -25.75 16.36 40.77
CA GLY A 572 -26.05 17.58 41.52
C GLY A 572 -25.86 17.50 43.03
N THR A 573 -25.44 16.34 43.57
CA THR A 573 -25.21 16.16 45.01
C THR A 573 -23.91 16.78 45.50
N VAL A 574 -22.89 16.84 44.64
CA VAL A 574 -21.57 17.36 44.98
C VAL A 574 -21.39 18.73 44.33
N ASN A 575 -21.30 19.78 45.14
CA ASN A 575 -21.30 21.17 44.68
C ASN A 575 -19.91 21.68 44.26
N HIS A 576 -19.17 20.88 43.47
CA HIS A 576 -17.93 21.28 42.80
C HIS A 576 -17.66 20.36 41.60
N THR A 577 -16.86 20.86 40.65
CA THR A 577 -16.42 20.13 39.45
C THR A 577 -15.25 19.21 39.75
N HIS A 578 -14.23 19.72 40.43
CA HIS A 578 -12.98 19.00 40.68
C HIS A 578 -12.28 19.48 41.96
N ILE A 579 -11.53 18.60 42.62
CA ILE A 579 -10.63 18.94 43.72
C ILE A 579 -9.20 18.69 43.26
N TYR A 580 -8.37 19.72 43.29
CA TYR A 580 -6.94 19.63 43.02
C TYR A 580 -6.14 19.69 44.31
N ASN A 581 -5.05 18.94 44.37
CA ASN A 581 -4.12 18.95 45.49
C ASN A 581 -2.84 19.71 45.11
N THR A 582 -2.50 20.75 45.87
CA THR A 582 -1.32 21.60 45.62
C THR A 582 0.01 20.85 45.73
N PHE A 583 0.05 19.69 46.41
CA PHE A 583 1.21 18.79 46.38
C PHE A 583 1.54 18.29 44.97
N GLY A 584 0.61 18.38 44.00
CA GLY A 584 0.88 18.11 42.58
C GLY A 584 2.14 18.80 42.05
N ARG A 585 2.49 19.97 42.59
CA ARG A 585 3.72 20.70 42.22
C ARG A 585 5.02 20.04 42.71
N ASN A 586 4.97 19.21 43.75
CA ASN A 586 6.16 18.66 44.43
C ASN A 586 6.29 17.12 44.32
N ILE A 587 5.41 16.45 43.57
CA ILE A 587 5.42 14.97 43.44
C ILE A 587 6.05 14.46 42.14
N ASN A 588 6.74 15.34 41.41
CA ASN A 588 7.53 15.00 40.22
C ASN A 588 6.72 14.38 39.07
N ILE A 589 5.52 14.92 38.81
CA ILE A 589 4.65 14.52 37.70
C ILE A 589 4.51 15.64 36.67
N GLY A 590 4.38 15.25 35.39
CA GLY A 590 4.11 16.16 34.28
C GLY A 590 2.67 16.69 34.27
N TYR A 591 2.18 17.12 33.11
CA TYR A 591 0.81 17.63 33.00
C TYR A 591 -0.23 16.57 33.38
N SER A 592 -1.34 17.01 33.96
CA SER A 592 -2.54 16.19 34.15
C SER A 592 -3.74 16.90 33.57
N THR A 593 -4.69 16.13 33.04
CA THR A 593 -5.89 16.67 32.42
C THR A 593 -7.14 15.96 32.90
N TRP A 594 -8.23 16.71 33.03
CA TRP A 594 -9.57 16.19 33.30
C TRP A 594 -10.55 16.83 32.33
N THR A 595 -11.61 16.12 31.98
CA THR A 595 -12.62 16.60 31.04
C THR A 595 -14.03 16.28 31.51
N PHE A 596 -14.95 17.19 31.23
CA PHE A 596 -16.36 17.10 31.55
C PHE A 596 -17.18 17.51 30.33
N PHE A 597 -18.39 16.99 30.22
CA PHE A 597 -19.23 17.15 29.04
C PHE A 597 -20.70 17.34 29.42
N TYR A 598 -21.41 18.16 28.66
CA TYR A 598 -22.84 18.45 28.81
C TYR A 598 -23.47 18.65 27.41
N PRO A 599 -24.71 18.21 27.14
CA PRO A 599 -25.74 17.70 28.07
C PRO A 599 -25.71 16.20 28.34
N TYR A 600 -25.00 15.43 27.51
CA TYR A 600 -25.14 13.99 27.45
C TYR A 600 -24.13 13.30 28.38
N ASN A 601 -24.38 13.40 29.69
CA ASN A 601 -23.91 12.57 30.80
C ASN A 601 -24.32 13.30 32.10
N SER A 602 -25.39 12.88 32.79
CA SER A 602 -25.92 13.61 33.97
C SER A 602 -24.95 13.69 35.15
N VAL A 603 -23.81 13.01 35.06
CA VAL A 603 -22.74 12.98 36.06
C VAL A 603 -22.21 14.38 36.38
N TRP A 604 -22.17 15.29 35.41
CA TRP A 604 -21.75 16.68 35.63
C TRP A 604 -22.74 17.69 35.05
N GLN A 605 -23.12 18.69 35.84
CA GLN A 605 -24.00 19.78 35.46
C GLN A 605 -23.24 21.10 35.59
N PRO A 606 -23.07 21.88 34.52
CA PRO A 606 -22.32 23.12 34.59
C PRO A 606 -23.08 24.21 35.36
N VAL A 607 -22.36 25.24 35.79
CA VAL A 607 -22.97 26.48 36.29
C VAL A 607 -23.69 27.23 35.16
N ASP A 608 -24.68 28.05 35.52
CA ASP A 608 -25.53 28.76 34.56
C ASP A 608 -24.71 29.67 33.63
N GLU A 609 -23.59 30.22 34.11
CA GLU A 609 -22.68 31.05 33.32
C GLU A 609 -22.06 30.30 32.12
N LEU A 610 -21.92 28.97 32.20
CA LEU A 610 -21.34 28.17 31.12
C LEU A 610 -22.40 27.64 30.14
N LEU A 611 -23.69 27.80 30.43
CA LEU A 611 -24.76 27.29 29.58
C LEU A 611 -24.98 28.19 28.36
N VAL A 612 -24.65 27.66 27.18
CA VAL A 612 -24.96 28.28 25.88
C VAL A 612 -26.03 27.44 25.17
N PRO A 613 -27.20 28.00 24.82
CA PRO A 613 -28.24 27.27 24.10
C PRO A 613 -27.74 26.68 22.78
N ASP A 614 -28.27 25.51 22.39
CA ASP A 614 -27.99 24.89 21.09
C ASP A 614 -26.49 24.56 20.86
N THR A 615 -25.77 24.20 21.94
CA THR A 615 -24.35 23.80 21.87
C THR A 615 -24.08 22.51 22.64
N ASP A 616 -23.11 21.73 22.15
CA ASP A 616 -22.46 20.67 22.92
C ASP A 616 -21.27 21.29 23.68
N MET A 617 -21.15 21.10 24.99
CA MET A 617 -20.12 21.76 25.80
C MET A 617 -19.08 20.79 26.36
N THR A 618 -17.81 21.08 26.15
CA THR A 618 -16.67 20.40 26.77
C THR A 618 -15.94 21.35 27.72
N LEU A 619 -15.81 20.98 28.99
CA LEU A 619 -14.88 21.63 29.93
C LEU A 619 -13.62 20.75 30.06
N MET A 620 -12.45 21.36 30.00
CA MET A 620 -11.18 20.70 30.30
C MET A 620 -10.41 21.46 31.35
N LEU A 621 -9.73 20.72 32.23
CA LEU A 621 -8.87 21.23 33.28
C LEU A 621 -7.45 20.76 33.00
N ILE A 622 -6.49 21.69 32.90
CA ILE A 622 -5.08 21.37 32.65
C ILE A 622 -4.26 21.76 33.87
N ALA A 623 -3.68 20.80 34.58
CA ALA A 623 -2.75 21.04 35.67
C ALA A 623 -1.31 20.86 35.19
N PRO A 624 -0.44 21.88 35.32
CA PRO A 624 0.98 21.76 35.00
C PRO A 624 1.80 21.00 36.05
N ASN A 625 1.26 20.80 37.26
CA ASN A 625 1.89 20.04 38.34
C ASN A 625 3.36 20.45 38.59
N SER A 626 4.32 19.53 38.46
CA SER A 626 5.74 19.77 38.73
C SER A 626 6.51 20.35 37.55
N VAL A 627 5.86 20.65 36.42
CA VAL A 627 6.56 21.14 35.22
C VAL A 627 7.23 22.49 35.50
N VAL A 628 8.53 22.56 35.20
CA VAL A 628 9.37 23.76 35.31
C VAL A 628 9.76 24.22 33.92
N HIS A 629 9.40 25.45 33.56
CA HIS A 629 9.73 26.02 32.26
C HIS A 629 11.13 26.64 32.27
N LEU A 630 11.92 26.38 31.23
CA LEU A 630 13.27 26.95 31.09
C LEU A 630 13.27 28.47 30.80
N LYS A 631 12.13 29.01 30.35
CA LYS A 631 11.92 30.42 30.01
C LYS A 631 10.55 30.86 30.52
N PRO A 632 10.37 32.15 30.85
CA PRO A 632 9.06 32.65 31.22
C PRO A 632 8.11 32.55 30.01
N ASN A 633 6.83 32.37 30.30
CA ASN A 633 5.78 32.26 29.30
C ASN A 633 4.54 33.05 29.73
N ASP A 634 3.95 33.79 28.79
CA ASP A 634 2.81 34.69 28.96
C ASP A 634 1.50 34.14 28.39
N ASP A 635 1.50 32.88 27.94
CA ASP A 635 0.30 32.17 27.51
C ASP A 635 -0.77 32.11 28.62
N PRO A 636 -2.05 32.40 28.35
CA PRO A 636 -3.11 32.48 29.37
C PRO A 636 -3.38 31.16 30.13
N VAL A 637 -3.02 30.01 29.55
CA VAL A 637 -3.24 28.67 30.12
C VAL A 637 -1.94 28.10 30.67
N PHE A 638 -0.83 28.30 29.94
CA PHE A 638 0.51 27.80 30.25
C PHE A 638 1.44 28.87 30.83
N ALA A 639 0.88 29.92 31.44
CA ALA A 639 1.63 31.01 32.05
C ALA A 639 2.60 30.48 33.10
N ALA A 640 3.85 30.92 32.99
CA ALA A 640 4.91 30.56 33.93
C ALA A 640 5.85 31.75 34.12
N SER A 641 5.68 32.47 35.23
CA SER A 641 6.42 33.68 35.56
C SER A 641 7.08 33.63 36.93
N ILE A 642 6.73 32.66 37.77
CA ILE A 642 7.25 32.52 39.14
C ILE A 642 8.69 31.96 39.09
N PRO A 643 9.73 32.73 39.43
CA PRO A 643 11.11 32.26 39.31
C PRO A 643 11.44 31.22 40.40
N MET A 644 12.15 30.18 40.00
CA MET A 644 12.70 29.15 40.88
C MET A 644 14.19 28.95 40.59
N ASN A 645 15.03 28.99 41.63
CA ASN A 645 16.46 28.75 41.51
C ASN A 645 16.77 27.33 41.99
N ALA A 646 17.29 26.49 41.10
CA ALA A 646 17.75 25.15 41.44
C ALA A 646 19.17 24.94 40.90
N GLN A 647 20.14 24.67 41.78
CA GLN A 647 21.51 24.25 41.42
C GLN A 647 22.22 25.16 40.39
N GLY A 648 21.98 26.48 40.46
CA GLY A 648 22.63 27.47 39.58
C GLY A 648 21.91 27.72 38.25
N ALA A 649 20.79 27.05 37.98
CA ALA A 649 19.91 27.33 36.85
C ALA A 649 18.59 27.96 37.33
N THR A 650 18.11 28.98 36.61
CA THR A 650 16.82 29.63 36.85
C THR A 650 15.75 29.00 35.95
N GLY A 651 14.71 28.46 36.57
CA GLY A 651 13.49 28.01 35.90
C GLY A 651 12.28 28.82 36.34
N TYR A 652 11.14 28.61 35.69
CA TYR A 652 9.89 29.32 35.94
C TYR A 652 8.78 28.33 36.25
N LEU A 653 8.13 28.51 37.40
CA LEU A 653 6.99 27.72 37.82
C LEU A 653 5.70 28.30 37.22
N PRO A 654 4.67 27.45 37.02
CA PRO A 654 3.39 27.89 36.51
C PRO A 654 2.65 28.83 37.47
N ASP A 655 1.94 29.79 36.89
CA ASP A 655 1.24 30.84 37.64
C ASP A 655 -0.06 30.32 38.28
N ARG A 656 -0.64 29.25 37.74
CA ARG A 656 -1.89 28.64 38.19
C ARG A 656 -1.68 27.17 38.56
N TRP A 657 -2.50 26.69 39.49
CA TRP A 657 -2.56 25.27 39.87
C TRP A 657 -3.24 24.41 38.81
N VAL A 658 -4.33 24.93 38.24
CA VAL A 658 -5.09 24.33 37.14
C VAL A 658 -5.59 25.46 36.26
N SER A 659 -5.48 25.28 34.95
CA SER A 659 -5.96 26.20 33.92
C SER A 659 -7.16 25.56 33.19
N PRO A 660 -8.39 26.05 33.44
CA PRO A 660 -9.61 25.56 32.80
C PRO A 660 -9.82 26.19 31.42
N ILE A 661 -10.34 25.41 30.47
CA ILE A 661 -10.81 25.87 29.16
C ILE A 661 -12.20 25.25 28.93
N ALA A 662 -13.17 26.07 28.53
CA ALA A 662 -14.47 25.57 28.06
C ALA A 662 -14.61 25.80 26.56
N CYS A 663 -15.16 24.80 25.87
CA CYS A 663 -15.41 24.82 24.44
C CYS A 663 -16.87 24.46 24.15
N VAL A 664 -17.47 25.15 23.19
CA VAL A 664 -18.81 24.84 22.66
C VAL A 664 -18.72 24.46 21.19
N ASP A 665 -19.40 23.38 20.83
CA ASP A 665 -19.48 22.85 19.47
C ASP A 665 -20.89 23.06 18.89
N GLN A 666 -20.92 23.46 17.61
CA GLN A 666 -22.13 23.56 16.81
C GLN A 666 -21.92 22.97 15.42
N HIS A 667 -23.01 22.49 14.84
CA HIS A 667 -23.02 21.72 13.62
C HIS A 667 -24.10 22.21 12.68
N GLN A 668 -23.85 22.12 11.37
CA GLN A 668 -24.79 22.49 10.33
C GLN A 668 -24.75 21.46 9.19
N LEU A 669 -25.93 21.10 8.69
CA LEU A 669 -26.10 20.23 7.53
C LEU A 669 -26.85 20.95 6.41
N CYS A 670 -26.38 20.81 5.18
CA CYS A 670 -26.95 21.49 4.02
C CYS A 670 -27.25 20.52 2.87
N ASN A 671 -28.37 20.76 2.20
CA ASN A 671 -28.75 20.11 0.96
C ASN A 671 -28.29 20.98 -0.23
N PRO A 672 -27.25 20.56 -0.98
CA PRO A 672 -26.73 21.36 -2.09
C PRO A 672 -27.68 21.45 -3.29
N ASN A 673 -28.75 20.63 -3.35
CA ASN A 673 -29.70 20.66 -4.47
C ASN A 673 -30.67 21.84 -4.42
N ASN A 674 -30.91 22.40 -3.23
CA ASN A 674 -31.85 23.50 -3.00
C ASN A 674 -31.26 24.61 -2.11
N GLU A 675 -29.96 24.48 -1.76
CA GLU A 675 -29.19 25.42 -0.92
C GLU A 675 -29.78 25.65 0.48
N LYS A 676 -30.66 24.76 0.96
CA LYS A 676 -31.20 24.85 2.31
C LYS A 676 -30.27 24.19 3.32
N CYS A 677 -30.13 24.85 4.46
CA CYS A 677 -29.31 24.39 5.58
C CYS A 677 -30.12 24.40 6.87
N THR A 678 -29.74 23.53 7.81
CA THR A 678 -30.15 23.71 9.20
C THR A 678 -29.48 24.98 9.78
N PRO A 679 -30.03 25.57 10.86
CA PRO A 679 -29.23 26.45 11.72
C PRO A 679 -27.99 25.72 12.28
N LEU A 680 -27.07 26.48 12.85
CA LEU A 680 -26.02 25.93 13.71
C LEU A 680 -26.65 25.44 15.01
N LEU A 681 -26.50 24.15 15.30
CA LEU A 681 -27.18 23.44 16.39
C LEU A 681 -26.23 22.45 17.06
N ASP A 682 -26.56 22.03 18.29
CA ASP A 682 -25.96 20.85 18.91
C ASP A 682 -26.28 19.57 18.11
N ARG A 683 -25.53 18.50 18.34
CA ARG A 683 -25.69 17.25 17.57
C ARG A 683 -27.08 16.64 17.67
N GLN A 684 -27.76 16.75 18.82
CA GLN A 684 -29.10 16.19 18.98
C GLN A 684 -30.12 16.98 18.17
N ARG A 685 -30.15 18.30 18.30
CA ARG A 685 -31.07 19.16 17.53
C ARG A 685 -30.74 19.17 16.05
N LEU A 686 -29.47 18.95 15.66
CA LEU A 686 -29.09 18.75 14.27
C LEU A 686 -29.80 17.53 13.68
N VAL A 687 -29.80 16.40 14.39
CA VAL A 687 -30.52 15.17 13.98
C VAL A 687 -32.00 15.48 13.77
N GLU A 688 -32.64 16.09 14.76
CA GLU A 688 -34.06 16.43 14.72
C GLU A 688 -34.40 17.37 13.56
N ASN A 689 -33.58 18.37 13.27
CA ASN A 689 -33.83 19.34 12.20
C ASN A 689 -33.50 18.81 10.81
N ALA A 690 -32.44 18.00 10.68
CA ALA A 690 -32.05 17.41 9.41
C ALA A 690 -33.09 16.41 8.88
N MET A 691 -33.84 15.76 9.78
CA MET A 691 -34.89 14.80 9.43
C MET A 691 -36.25 15.48 9.14
N LYS A 692 -36.37 16.81 9.26
CA LYS A 692 -37.60 17.53 8.88
C LYS A 692 -37.71 17.70 7.36
N ASP A 693 -38.95 17.63 6.86
CA ASP A 693 -39.27 17.85 5.43
C ASP A 693 -38.75 19.19 4.86
N SER A 694 -38.52 20.18 5.72
CA SER A 694 -38.02 21.51 5.34
C SER A 694 -36.69 21.47 4.55
N LEU A 695 -35.81 20.50 4.84
CA LEU A 695 -34.52 20.32 4.17
C LEU A 695 -34.65 19.58 2.82
N ALA A 696 -35.79 18.90 2.62
CA ALA A 696 -36.15 18.15 1.42
C ALA A 696 -35.03 17.20 0.93
N LEU A 697 -34.51 16.38 1.86
CA LEU A 697 -33.49 15.38 1.55
C LEU A 697 -34.11 14.21 0.77
N ASN A 698 -33.39 13.69 -0.22
CA ASN A 698 -33.74 12.41 -0.83
C ASN A 698 -33.23 11.23 0.00
N VAL A 699 -33.69 10.01 -0.30
CA VAL A 699 -33.35 8.80 0.47
C VAL A 699 -31.83 8.61 0.63
N ALA A 700 -31.03 8.80 -0.42
CA ALA A 700 -29.58 8.65 -0.33
C ALA A 700 -28.92 9.71 0.57
N GLN A 701 -29.44 10.95 0.53
CA GLN A 701 -29.02 12.01 1.43
C GLN A 701 -29.42 11.69 2.88
N ILE A 702 -30.63 11.19 3.13
CA ILE A 702 -31.07 10.88 4.50
C ILE A 702 -30.20 9.78 5.11
N VAL A 703 -29.93 8.70 4.39
CA VAL A 703 -29.06 7.63 4.89
C VAL A 703 -27.62 8.13 5.10
N THR A 704 -27.12 9.01 4.21
CA THR A 704 -25.81 9.67 4.40
C THR A 704 -25.80 10.54 5.66
N ALA A 705 -26.88 11.29 5.91
CA ALA A 705 -27.05 12.11 7.10
C ALA A 705 -27.10 11.24 8.37
N GLN A 706 -27.82 10.12 8.35
CA GLN A 706 -27.88 9.16 9.47
C GLN A 706 -26.51 8.55 9.79
N ARG A 707 -25.72 8.15 8.78
CA ARG A 707 -24.32 7.72 9.00
C ARG A 707 -23.50 8.83 9.63
N LEU A 708 -23.55 10.04 9.08
CA LEU A 708 -22.83 11.17 9.63
C LEU A 708 -23.24 11.42 11.09
N MET A 709 -24.53 11.37 11.42
CA MET A 709 -25.01 11.55 12.78
C MET A 709 -24.38 10.55 13.75
N VAL A 710 -24.37 9.26 13.43
CA VAL A 710 -23.71 8.23 14.25
C VAL A 710 -22.23 8.57 14.44
N VAL A 711 -21.54 8.98 13.36
CA VAL A 711 -20.13 9.39 13.42
C VAL A 711 -19.92 10.61 14.33
N LEU A 712 -20.82 11.60 14.33
CA LEU A 712 -20.73 12.75 15.23
C LEU A 712 -20.90 12.36 16.71
N TRP A 713 -21.57 11.24 17.01
CA TRP A 713 -21.68 10.71 18.36
C TRP A 713 -20.39 10.07 18.88
N GLU A 714 -19.55 9.54 17.99
CA GLU A 714 -18.35 8.78 18.36
C GLU A 714 -17.02 9.55 18.19
N SER A 715 -16.96 10.51 17.27
CA SER A 715 -15.67 11.04 16.77
C SER A 715 -15.45 12.54 16.94
N SER A 716 -16.50 13.31 17.25
CA SER A 716 -16.51 14.77 17.03
C SER A 716 -16.38 15.64 18.28
N LEU A 717 -16.26 15.06 19.47
CA LEU A 717 -16.17 15.83 20.71
C LEU A 717 -14.74 15.92 21.23
N PHE A 718 -14.32 17.13 21.63
CA PHE A 718 -13.07 17.32 22.38
C PHE A 718 -13.04 16.46 23.63
N HIS A 719 -14.18 16.30 24.31
CA HIS A 719 -14.33 15.44 25.47
C HIS A 719 -13.80 14.03 25.26
N GLN A 720 -14.24 13.33 24.19
CA GLN A 720 -13.86 11.94 23.94
C GLN A 720 -12.36 11.82 23.68
N THR A 721 -11.83 12.69 22.82
CA THR A 721 -10.40 12.70 22.48
C THR A 721 -9.52 12.98 23.71
N ILE A 722 -9.90 13.94 24.55
CA ILE A 722 -9.20 14.27 25.80
C ILE A 722 -9.30 13.12 26.80
N TRP A 723 -10.49 12.54 26.98
CA TRP A 723 -10.72 11.47 27.95
C TRP A 723 -9.88 10.23 27.62
N THR A 724 -9.79 9.83 26.34
CA THR A 724 -9.00 8.65 25.94
C THR A 724 -7.50 8.89 25.92
N GLN A 725 -7.05 10.11 25.59
CA GLN A 725 -5.61 10.41 25.47
C GLN A 725 -5.02 11.00 26.75
N THR A 726 -5.84 11.48 27.69
CA THR A 726 -5.40 12.18 28.90
C THR A 726 -4.39 13.27 28.56
N GLN A 727 -3.32 13.50 29.31
CA GLN A 727 -2.31 14.52 29.00
C GLN A 727 -1.56 14.31 27.66
N SER A 728 -1.66 13.16 26.99
CA SER A 728 -0.91 12.90 25.75
C SER A 728 -1.44 13.63 24.51
N PHE A 729 -2.64 14.24 24.57
CA PHE A 729 -3.10 15.11 23.48
C PHE A 729 -2.34 16.46 23.45
N LEU A 730 -1.74 16.87 24.58
CA LEU A 730 -1.07 18.17 24.71
C LEU A 730 0.28 18.18 23.97
N ARG A 731 0.45 19.14 23.07
CA ARG A 731 1.74 19.47 22.44
C ARG A 731 2.75 19.99 23.44
N ALA A 732 2.29 20.66 24.48
CA ALA A 732 3.12 21.07 25.60
C ALA A 732 3.73 19.85 26.33
N GLN A 733 3.01 18.73 26.46
CA GLN A 733 3.50 17.51 27.10
C GLN A 733 4.62 16.84 26.29
N GLU A 734 4.60 16.94 24.96
CA GLU A 734 5.66 16.45 24.07
C GLU A 734 6.99 17.22 24.25
N LYS A 735 6.92 18.42 24.84
CA LYS A 735 8.08 19.29 25.10
C LYS A 735 8.62 19.19 26.53
N VAL A 736 8.17 18.20 27.31
CA VAL A 736 8.64 17.97 28.69
C VAL A 736 9.57 16.75 28.75
N ALA A 737 10.77 16.96 29.29
CA ALA A 737 11.72 15.88 29.61
C ALA A 737 11.80 15.71 31.14
N GLY A 738 11.25 14.62 31.68
CA GLY A 738 11.03 14.47 33.12
C GLY A 738 9.98 15.47 33.61
N ILE A 739 10.42 16.53 34.29
CA ILE A 739 9.60 17.70 34.66
C ILE A 739 10.11 19.01 34.04
N THR A 740 11.16 18.95 33.22
CA THR A 740 11.73 20.13 32.58
C THR A 740 11.02 20.40 31.27
N GLY A 741 10.25 21.48 31.21
CA GLY A 741 9.56 21.95 30.01
C GLY A 741 10.43 22.87 29.16
N GLN A 742 10.46 22.61 27.85
CA GLN A 742 11.07 23.53 26.88
C GLN A 742 10.24 24.83 26.75
N GLN A 743 10.78 25.80 26.01
CA GLN A 743 10.08 27.05 25.72
C GLN A 743 8.78 26.78 24.93
N LEU A 744 7.70 27.38 25.42
CA LEU A 744 6.40 27.42 24.76
C LEU A 744 6.20 28.81 24.13
N PRO A 745 5.49 28.92 23.00
CA PRO A 745 5.02 30.19 22.46
C PRO A 745 3.90 30.78 23.33
N SER A 746 3.70 32.10 23.21
CA SER A 746 2.67 32.86 23.95
C SER A 746 1.23 32.50 23.57
N ASN A 747 1.03 31.77 22.47
CA ASN A 747 -0.26 31.28 22.01
C ASN A 747 -0.34 29.74 22.02
N GLN A 748 0.41 29.09 22.91
CA GLN A 748 0.42 27.63 23.04
C GLN A 748 -0.99 27.05 23.22
N TRP A 749 -1.88 27.68 23.98
CA TRP A 749 -3.24 27.19 24.18
C TRP A 749 -4.05 27.12 22.87
N GLU A 750 -3.87 28.09 21.96
CA GLU A 750 -4.50 28.07 20.63
C GLU A 750 -3.92 26.93 19.78
N ILE A 751 -2.62 26.66 19.91
CA ILE A 751 -1.96 25.52 19.26
C ILE A 751 -2.54 24.20 19.76
N GLU A 752 -2.80 24.08 21.07
CA GLU A 752 -3.47 22.91 21.64
C GLU A 752 -4.88 22.72 21.07
N MET A 753 -5.69 23.79 21.04
CA MET A 753 -7.06 23.72 20.52
C MET A 753 -7.06 23.40 19.02
N SER A 754 -6.14 23.99 18.25
CA SER A 754 -5.96 23.72 16.82
C SER A 754 -5.57 22.27 16.56
N ALA A 755 -4.65 21.71 17.37
CA ALA A 755 -4.24 20.32 17.26
C ALA A 755 -5.38 19.35 17.59
N LEU A 756 -6.19 19.69 18.61
CA LEU A 756 -7.35 18.91 19.00
C LEU A 756 -8.45 18.95 17.92
N PHE A 757 -8.71 20.12 17.33
CA PHE A 757 -9.63 20.29 16.21
C PHE A 757 -9.21 19.46 14.99
N ASN A 758 -7.93 19.56 14.61
CA ASN A 758 -7.35 18.72 13.56
C ASN A 758 -7.52 17.21 13.82
N THR A 759 -7.27 16.77 15.06
CA THR A 759 -7.44 15.36 15.46
C THR A 759 -8.89 14.90 15.28
N THR A 760 -9.86 15.68 15.77
CA THR A 760 -11.28 15.33 15.63
C THR A 760 -11.78 15.36 14.19
N LEU A 761 -11.25 16.25 13.33
CA LEU A 761 -11.56 16.27 11.90
C LEU A 761 -10.97 15.06 11.15
N ALA A 762 -9.75 14.64 11.48
CA ALA A 762 -9.20 13.39 10.96
C ALA A 762 -10.03 12.19 11.42
N ASN A 763 -10.47 12.19 12.68
CA ASN A 763 -11.29 11.11 13.24
C ASN A 763 -12.66 11.03 12.55
N LEU A 764 -13.29 12.16 12.24
CA LEU A 764 -14.50 12.24 11.41
C LEU A 764 -14.31 11.52 10.06
N GLN A 765 -13.19 11.73 9.37
CA GLN A 765 -12.91 11.06 8.10
C GLN A 765 -12.73 9.54 8.27
N TYR A 766 -12.04 9.09 9.32
CA TYR A 766 -11.84 7.67 9.63
C TYR A 766 -13.16 6.96 9.92
N HIS A 767 -13.97 7.47 10.85
CA HIS A 767 -15.27 6.88 11.19
C HIS A 767 -16.25 6.93 10.03
N MET A 768 -16.19 7.98 9.19
CA MET A 768 -16.91 7.97 7.94
C MET A 768 -16.45 6.77 7.12
N MET A 769 -15.17 6.63 6.76
CA MET A 769 -14.67 5.52 5.94
C MET A 769 -14.96 4.12 6.53
N GLU A 770 -14.91 3.96 7.85
CA GLU A 770 -15.04 2.69 8.59
C GLU A 770 -16.32 1.91 8.24
N TYR A 771 -17.45 2.59 8.02
CA TYR A 771 -18.70 1.93 7.63
C TYR A 771 -18.52 1.01 6.41
N ALA A 772 -17.76 1.44 5.41
CA ALA A 772 -17.51 0.65 4.19
C ALA A 772 -16.22 -0.18 4.27
N ALA A 773 -15.25 0.26 5.06
CA ALA A 773 -13.94 -0.34 5.19
C ALA A 773 -13.85 -1.44 6.26
N GLY A 774 -14.83 -1.54 7.16
CA GLY A 774 -14.74 -2.35 8.38
C GLY A 774 -13.84 -1.71 9.44
N SER A 775 -13.99 -2.15 10.69
CA SER A 775 -13.13 -1.74 11.80
C SER A 775 -11.70 -2.25 11.62
N SER A 776 -10.72 -1.42 11.97
CA SER A 776 -9.29 -1.80 12.01
C SER A 776 -8.80 -2.06 13.43
N VAL A 777 -9.71 -2.14 14.40
CA VAL A 777 -9.37 -2.33 15.82
C VAL A 777 -9.30 -3.81 16.15
N PRO A 778 -8.32 -4.25 16.94
CA PRO A 778 -8.13 -5.65 17.32
C PRO A 778 -9.08 -6.12 18.43
N THR A 779 -10.35 -5.71 18.35
CA THR A 779 -11.40 -6.14 19.27
C THR A 779 -12.57 -6.70 18.49
N ALA A 780 -13.37 -7.55 19.14
CA ALA A 780 -14.57 -8.07 18.52
C ALA A 780 -15.54 -6.93 18.21
N VAL A 781 -15.98 -6.84 16.95
CA VAL A 781 -16.95 -5.85 16.49
C VAL A 781 -18.16 -6.57 15.95
N ASN A 782 -19.33 -6.23 16.47
CA ASN A 782 -20.61 -6.66 15.92
C ASN A 782 -21.01 -5.71 14.81
N ILE A 783 -21.33 -6.25 13.65
CA ILE A 783 -21.75 -5.45 12.49
C ILE A 783 -23.27 -5.41 12.48
N THR A 784 -23.84 -4.21 12.50
CA THR A 784 -25.26 -4.02 12.26
C THR A 784 -25.46 -3.65 10.80
N GLU A 785 -26.23 -4.48 10.11
CA GLU A 785 -26.61 -4.33 8.71
C GLU A 785 -28.08 -3.90 8.62
N PRO A 786 -28.39 -2.59 8.49
CA PRO A 786 -29.79 -2.12 8.51
C PRO A 786 -30.66 -2.66 7.38
N TRP A 787 -30.05 -3.23 6.33
CA TRP A 787 -30.76 -3.83 5.21
C TRP A 787 -31.19 -5.28 5.43
N ASP A 788 -30.71 -5.93 6.49
CA ASP A 788 -31.11 -7.29 6.85
C ASP A 788 -32.34 -7.33 7.78
N ASP A 789 -32.82 -6.17 8.23
CA ASP A 789 -34.07 -6.06 8.97
C ASP A 789 -35.26 -6.39 8.04
N PRO A 790 -36.02 -7.49 8.27
CA PRO A 790 -37.16 -7.87 7.44
C PRO A 790 -38.29 -6.84 7.43
N SER A 791 -38.30 -5.90 8.38
CA SER A 791 -39.30 -4.85 8.51
C SER A 791 -38.92 -3.54 7.81
N ALA A 792 -37.68 -3.42 7.31
CA ALA A 792 -37.22 -2.22 6.64
C ALA A 792 -37.84 -2.04 5.25
N ASP A 793 -38.25 -0.81 4.92
CA ASP A 793 -38.69 -0.48 3.57
C ASP A 793 -37.56 -0.73 2.55
N SER A 794 -37.92 -1.37 1.43
CA SER A 794 -36.97 -1.82 0.41
C SER A 794 -36.11 -0.70 -0.19
N GLY A 795 -36.63 0.53 -0.28
CA GLY A 795 -35.89 1.69 -0.77
C GLY A 795 -34.81 2.13 0.20
N TRP A 796 -35.10 2.09 1.50
CA TRP A 796 -34.14 2.41 2.56
C TRP A 796 -33.07 1.33 2.70
N ALA A 797 -33.46 0.06 2.75
CA ALA A 797 -32.53 -1.07 2.81
C ALA A 797 -31.51 -1.02 1.65
N THR A 798 -32.00 -0.77 0.43
CA THR A 798 -31.13 -0.62 -0.75
C THR A 798 -30.16 0.56 -0.61
N ALA A 799 -30.61 1.70 -0.07
CA ALA A 799 -29.76 2.88 0.11
C ALA A 799 -28.65 2.64 1.15
N TYR A 800 -28.95 2.00 2.29
CA TYR A 800 -27.94 1.60 3.28
C TYR A 800 -26.90 0.65 2.71
N LYS A 801 -27.34 -0.37 1.98
CA LYS A 801 -26.44 -1.36 1.36
C LYS A 801 -25.54 -0.75 0.28
N ASN A 802 -26.09 0.17 -0.53
CA ASN A 802 -25.31 0.85 -1.56
C ASN A 802 -24.15 1.68 -1.00
N MET A 803 -24.22 2.12 0.26
CA MET A 803 -23.12 2.87 0.89
C MET A 803 -21.86 2.02 1.13
N CYS A 804 -21.98 0.69 1.14
CA CYS A 804 -20.85 -0.23 1.20
C CYS A 804 -19.95 -0.18 -0.04
N TYR A 805 -20.54 0.08 -1.20
CA TYR A 805 -19.85 0.04 -2.50
C TYR A 805 -19.53 1.43 -3.04
N ASN A 806 -19.59 2.44 -2.17
CA ASN A 806 -19.59 3.84 -2.55
C ASN A 806 -18.53 4.67 -1.81
N GLN A 807 -17.56 4.04 -1.17
CA GLN A 807 -16.46 4.73 -0.49
C GLN A 807 -15.21 4.73 -1.37
N ARG A 808 -14.61 5.90 -1.57
CA ARG A 808 -13.35 6.06 -2.31
C ARG A 808 -12.15 6.14 -1.39
N THR A 809 -11.03 5.64 -1.90
CA THR A 809 -9.69 5.78 -1.32
C THR A 809 -8.66 6.10 -2.40
N LYS A 810 -7.50 6.65 -2.00
CA LYS A 810 -6.32 6.77 -2.87
C LYS A 810 -5.38 5.57 -2.73
N GLU A 811 -5.60 4.70 -1.74
CA GLU A 811 -4.86 3.46 -1.59
C GLU A 811 -5.02 2.58 -2.82
N THR A 812 -3.92 2.00 -3.30
CA THR A 812 -3.87 1.25 -4.55
C THR A 812 -4.00 -0.24 -4.35
N GLN A 813 -3.45 -0.80 -3.27
CA GLN A 813 -3.31 -2.25 -3.05
C GLN A 813 -2.83 -3.03 -4.30
N GLY A 814 -1.94 -2.42 -5.10
CA GLY A 814 -1.45 -3.04 -6.34
C GLY A 814 -2.52 -3.17 -7.44
N THR A 815 -3.57 -2.34 -7.45
CA THR A 815 -4.54 -2.27 -8.55
C THR A 815 -4.28 -1.09 -9.48
N LEU A 816 -4.72 -1.19 -10.74
CA LEU A 816 -4.59 -0.16 -11.77
C LEU A 816 -5.97 0.24 -12.31
N ASN A 817 -6.15 1.53 -12.59
CA ASN A 817 -7.39 2.08 -13.13
C ASN A 817 -7.21 2.41 -14.61
N PHE A 818 -8.18 2.05 -15.44
CA PHE A 818 -8.22 2.38 -16.86
C PHE A 818 -9.46 3.21 -17.19
N SER A 819 -9.30 4.23 -18.03
CA SER A 819 -10.43 4.99 -18.55
C SER A 819 -11.21 4.14 -19.56
N ILE A 820 -12.49 3.87 -19.28
CA ILE A 820 -13.36 3.10 -20.19
C ILE A 820 -13.54 3.86 -21.51
N LEU A 821 -13.67 5.19 -21.45
CA LEU A 821 -13.72 6.03 -22.65
C LEU A 821 -12.41 5.93 -23.45
N GLY A 822 -11.26 6.01 -22.76
CA GLY A 822 -9.95 5.91 -23.39
C GLY A 822 -9.75 4.57 -24.10
N LEU A 823 -10.09 3.46 -23.44
CA LEU A 823 -10.08 2.12 -24.03
C LEU A 823 -11.05 2.02 -25.22
N GLY A 824 -12.26 2.56 -25.07
CA GLY A 824 -13.27 2.56 -26.13
C GLY A 824 -12.83 3.30 -27.39
N LEU A 825 -12.21 4.48 -27.23
CA LEU A 825 -11.66 5.25 -28.35
C LEU A 825 -10.47 4.54 -29.01
N LEU A 826 -9.55 3.99 -28.21
CA LEU A 826 -8.39 3.25 -28.70
C LEU A 826 -8.82 2.04 -29.55
N PHE A 827 -9.66 1.16 -28.99
CA PHE A 827 -10.09 -0.05 -29.68
C PHE A 827 -11.02 0.26 -30.84
N GLY A 828 -11.92 1.25 -30.69
CA GLY A 828 -12.82 1.67 -31.76
C GLY A 828 -12.07 2.24 -32.98
N LEU A 829 -11.16 3.18 -32.78
CA LEU A 829 -10.36 3.77 -33.86
C LEU A 829 -9.38 2.76 -34.46
N GLY A 830 -8.74 1.94 -33.63
CA GLY A 830 -7.82 0.90 -34.10
C GLY A 830 -8.53 -0.15 -34.95
N LEU A 831 -9.70 -0.63 -34.54
CA LEU A 831 -10.50 -1.58 -35.30
C LEU A 831 -10.96 -0.97 -36.63
N TYR A 832 -11.38 0.30 -36.62
CA TYR A 832 -11.73 1.03 -37.84
C TYR A 832 -10.56 1.06 -38.85
N ILE A 833 -9.35 1.38 -38.41
CA ILE A 833 -8.15 1.37 -39.26
C ILE A 833 -7.88 -0.04 -39.81
N ILE A 834 -7.97 -1.07 -38.97
CA ILE A 834 -7.73 -2.45 -39.39
C ILE A 834 -8.74 -2.86 -40.48
N VAL A 835 -10.04 -2.64 -40.24
CA VAL A 835 -11.09 -2.97 -41.21
C VAL A 835 -10.91 -2.20 -42.50
N LEU A 836 -10.66 -0.88 -42.42
CA LEU A 836 -10.40 -0.03 -43.58
C LEU A 836 -9.24 -0.57 -44.42
N SER A 837 -8.16 -1.05 -43.79
CA SER A 837 -6.99 -1.58 -44.50
C SER A 837 -7.29 -2.81 -45.37
N PHE A 838 -8.25 -3.65 -44.98
CA PHE A 838 -8.62 -4.85 -45.75
C PHE A 838 -9.51 -4.53 -46.94
N ILE A 839 -10.38 -3.53 -46.81
CA ILE A 839 -11.37 -3.20 -47.85
C ILE A 839 -10.90 -2.09 -48.79
N LEU A 840 -9.88 -1.30 -48.40
CA LEU A 840 -9.44 -0.12 -49.15
C LEU A 840 -9.07 -0.45 -50.60
N GLU A 841 -8.27 -1.50 -50.84
CA GLU A 841 -7.86 -1.89 -52.19
C GLU A 841 -9.07 -2.26 -53.06
N PHE A 842 -9.99 -3.06 -52.53
CA PHE A 842 -11.20 -3.48 -53.23
C PHE A 842 -12.13 -2.29 -53.52
N LEU A 843 -12.39 -1.45 -52.51
CA LEU A 843 -13.24 -0.27 -52.65
C LEU A 843 -12.66 0.71 -53.68
N MET A 844 -11.35 0.94 -53.65
CA MET A 844 -10.71 1.86 -54.58
C MET A 844 -10.68 1.31 -56.01
N ALA A 845 -10.43 0.01 -56.19
CA ALA A 845 -10.54 -0.62 -57.50
C ALA A 845 -11.97 -0.51 -58.07
N TRP A 846 -12.98 -0.74 -57.23
CA TRP A 846 -14.38 -0.58 -57.61
C TRP A 846 -14.73 0.87 -57.97
N ILE A 847 -14.36 1.84 -57.14
CA ILE A 847 -14.59 3.28 -57.36
C ILE A 847 -13.90 3.75 -58.65
N GLN A 848 -12.64 3.37 -58.86
CA GLN A 848 -11.86 3.76 -60.05
C GLN A 848 -12.45 3.19 -61.33
N LYS A 849 -12.97 1.96 -61.28
CA LYS A 849 -13.69 1.33 -62.40
C LYS A 849 -15.03 2.01 -62.66
N TRP A 850 -15.78 2.31 -61.61
CA TRP A 850 -17.11 2.94 -61.70
C TRP A 850 -17.04 4.38 -62.22
N LEU A 851 -16.11 5.20 -61.71
CA LEU A 851 -15.93 6.59 -62.12
C LEU A 851 -15.14 6.77 -63.42
N GLY A 852 -14.52 5.70 -63.94
CA GLY A 852 -13.65 5.76 -65.11
C GLY A 852 -12.36 6.56 -64.92
N ARG A 853 -12.06 7.00 -63.68
CA ARG A 853 -10.89 7.84 -63.34
C ARG A 853 -9.90 7.03 -62.50
N GLY A 854 -8.61 7.16 -62.80
CA GLY A 854 -7.55 6.50 -62.02
C GLY A 854 -7.29 5.04 -62.41
N ILE A 855 -7.90 4.51 -63.47
CA ILE A 855 -7.70 3.13 -63.96
C ILE A 855 -6.23 2.80 -64.22
N LEU A 856 -5.45 3.75 -64.76
CA LEU A 856 -4.01 3.56 -64.99
C LEU A 856 -3.22 3.35 -63.68
N ARG A 857 -3.67 3.96 -62.58
CA ARG A 857 -3.05 3.83 -61.26
C ARG A 857 -3.42 2.51 -60.60
N ALA A 858 -4.66 2.05 -60.80
CA ALA A 858 -5.13 0.72 -60.40
C ALA A 858 -4.30 -0.39 -61.06
N ARG A 859 -4.21 -0.37 -62.39
CA ARG A 859 -3.42 -1.35 -63.17
C ARG A 859 -1.95 -1.33 -62.81
N ARG A 860 -1.40 -0.17 -62.43
CA ARG A 860 -0.02 -0.07 -61.96
C ARG A 860 0.17 -0.76 -60.62
N TRP A 861 -0.75 -0.59 -59.68
CA TRP A 861 -0.73 -1.29 -58.38
C TRP A 861 -0.73 -2.80 -58.53
N GLU A 862 -1.56 -3.33 -59.44
CA GLU A 862 -1.59 -4.76 -59.80
C GLU A 862 -0.26 -5.20 -60.41
N ARG A 863 0.22 -4.50 -61.44
CA ARG A 863 1.46 -4.85 -62.16
C ARG A 863 2.71 -4.80 -61.30
N ASP A 864 2.80 -3.85 -60.38
CA ASP A 864 3.98 -3.66 -59.54
C ASP A 864 4.02 -4.69 -58.38
N ALA A 865 3.03 -5.58 -58.25
CA ALA A 865 3.04 -6.69 -57.28
C ALA A 865 4.10 -7.74 -57.62
N THR A 866 4.76 -8.32 -56.60
CA THR A 866 5.89 -9.25 -56.79
C THR A 866 5.58 -10.44 -57.70
N LEU A 867 4.41 -11.07 -57.57
CA LEU A 867 4.04 -12.22 -58.42
C LEU A 867 3.79 -11.81 -59.87
N GLN A 868 3.27 -10.60 -60.09
CA GLN A 868 3.10 -10.05 -61.43
C GLN A 868 4.43 -9.67 -62.09
N GLN A 869 5.40 -9.21 -61.30
CA GLN A 869 6.76 -8.99 -61.78
C GLN A 869 7.47 -10.30 -62.12
N MET A 870 7.32 -11.34 -61.29
CA MET A 870 7.81 -12.69 -61.58
C MET A 870 7.24 -13.18 -62.91
N ARG A 871 5.92 -13.11 -63.10
CA ARG A 871 5.26 -13.47 -64.36
C ARG A 871 5.85 -12.74 -65.57
N LEU A 872 6.00 -11.42 -65.47
CA LEU A 872 6.58 -10.60 -66.53
C LEU A 872 8.01 -11.03 -66.90
N LEU A 873 8.84 -11.45 -65.93
CA LEU A 873 10.19 -11.96 -66.18
C LEU A 873 10.16 -13.27 -66.98
N TYR A 874 9.30 -14.21 -66.59
CA TYR A 874 9.13 -15.48 -67.32
C TYR A 874 8.57 -15.26 -68.74
N GLU A 875 7.58 -14.37 -68.90
CA GLU A 875 7.03 -14.00 -70.21
C GLU A 875 8.10 -13.39 -71.13
N ILE A 876 8.98 -12.52 -70.60
CA ILE A 876 10.08 -11.90 -71.37
C ILE A 876 11.11 -12.95 -71.81
N GLN A 877 11.33 -13.98 -71.00
CA GLN A 877 12.22 -15.10 -71.34
C GLN A 877 11.56 -16.11 -72.30
N GLY A 878 10.29 -15.90 -72.70
CA GLY A 878 9.54 -16.82 -73.54
C GLY A 878 9.15 -18.11 -72.83
N SER A 879 9.09 -18.08 -71.50
CA SER A 879 8.82 -19.25 -70.65
C SER A 879 7.40 -19.18 -70.06
N GLY A 880 6.55 -20.12 -70.45
CA GLY A 880 5.21 -20.24 -69.89
C GLY A 880 4.15 -19.39 -70.59
N ASP A 881 2.97 -19.97 -70.81
CA ASP A 881 1.75 -19.21 -71.11
C ASP A 881 1.00 -18.89 -69.82
N TRP A 882 0.89 -17.59 -69.48
CA TRP A 882 0.33 -17.12 -68.21
C TRP A 882 -1.05 -16.45 -68.39
N LYS A 883 -1.95 -16.67 -67.42
CA LYS A 883 -3.25 -16.00 -67.28
C LYS A 883 -3.34 -15.25 -65.93
N GLY A 884 -4.35 -14.38 -65.79
CA GLY A 884 -4.53 -13.55 -64.60
C GLY A 884 -3.67 -12.28 -64.62
N THR A 885 -3.65 -11.56 -65.74
CA THR A 885 -2.72 -10.43 -65.97
C THR A 885 -3.02 -9.17 -65.15
N THR A 886 -4.17 -9.13 -64.50
CA THR A 886 -4.68 -8.07 -63.62
C THR A 886 -5.09 -8.60 -62.23
N GLU A 887 -4.74 -9.84 -61.91
CA GLU A 887 -5.09 -10.50 -60.64
C GLU A 887 -3.84 -10.59 -59.74
N ASP A 888 -3.97 -10.69 -58.42
CA ASP A 888 -2.78 -10.77 -57.56
C ASP A 888 -1.98 -12.08 -57.73
N PHE A 889 -2.63 -13.14 -58.24
CA PHE A 889 -2.04 -14.47 -58.43
C PHE A 889 -2.08 -14.89 -59.91
N PRO A 890 -1.01 -14.61 -60.69
CA PRO A 890 -0.90 -15.13 -62.04
C PRO A 890 -0.64 -16.63 -62.03
N CYS A 891 -1.28 -17.36 -62.95
CA CYS A 891 -1.16 -18.82 -63.06
C CYS A 891 -0.78 -19.21 -64.50
N THR A 892 -0.06 -20.32 -64.67
CA THR A 892 0.11 -20.91 -66.00
C THR A 892 -1.22 -21.46 -66.51
N VAL A 893 -1.41 -21.46 -67.82
CA VAL A 893 -2.63 -21.98 -68.46
C VAL A 893 -2.68 -23.51 -68.39
N SER A 894 -1.51 -24.15 -68.49
CA SER A 894 -1.30 -25.58 -68.76
C SER A 894 -0.57 -26.33 -67.63
N GLY A 895 -0.06 -25.64 -66.59
CA GLY A 895 0.70 -26.28 -65.51
C GLY A 895 2.14 -26.65 -65.87
N GLU A 896 2.78 -25.88 -66.76
CA GLU A 896 4.14 -26.12 -67.24
C GLU A 896 5.21 -26.15 -66.14
N TYR A 897 6.25 -26.98 -66.37
CA TYR A 897 7.44 -27.08 -65.52
C TYR A 897 8.54 -26.18 -66.06
N PHE A 898 9.22 -25.43 -65.19
CA PHE A 898 10.34 -24.55 -65.53
C PHE A 898 11.65 -25.12 -64.99
N SER A 899 12.73 -25.11 -65.79
CA SER A 899 14.09 -25.37 -65.31
C SER A 899 14.72 -24.08 -64.79
N HIS A 900 15.24 -24.08 -63.55
CA HIS A 900 16.02 -22.97 -62.97
C HIS A 900 17.17 -23.58 -62.16
N ASP A 901 18.42 -23.26 -62.52
CA ASP A 901 19.62 -23.27 -61.64
C ASP A 901 20.96 -23.04 -62.41
N GLU A 902 20.97 -22.40 -63.59
CA GLU A 902 22.23 -21.89 -64.17
C GLU A 902 22.22 -20.36 -64.14
N GLU A 903 23.12 -19.77 -63.36
CA GLU A 903 23.41 -18.33 -63.34
C GLU A 903 23.85 -17.90 -64.75
N VAL A 904 22.94 -17.34 -65.53
CA VAL A 904 23.30 -16.66 -66.78
C VAL A 904 23.97 -15.34 -66.41
N ILE A 905 25.28 -15.35 -66.20
CA ILE A 905 26.09 -14.14 -66.18
C ILE A 905 26.15 -13.62 -67.62
N SER A 906 25.15 -12.85 -68.01
CA SER A 906 25.14 -12.14 -69.30
C SER A 906 26.16 -11.01 -69.24
N SER A 907 27.33 -11.20 -69.88
CA SER A 907 28.26 -10.13 -70.24
C SER A 907 27.80 -9.33 -71.46
N THR A 908 26.60 -9.60 -71.99
CA THR A 908 26.07 -8.94 -73.18
C THR A 908 25.27 -7.70 -72.79
N THR A 909 25.66 -6.56 -73.37
CA THR A 909 24.89 -5.32 -73.32
C THR A 909 23.55 -5.58 -74.03
N VAL A 910 22.44 -5.52 -73.30
CA VAL A 910 21.10 -5.59 -73.89
C VAL A 910 20.91 -4.34 -74.74
N GLU A 911 20.96 -4.47 -76.06
CA GLU A 911 20.49 -3.42 -76.97
C GLU A 911 18.99 -3.21 -76.74
N VAL A 912 18.65 -2.03 -76.22
CA VAL A 912 17.29 -1.55 -76.12
C VAL A 912 16.73 -1.45 -77.55
N ARG A 913 15.81 -2.35 -77.92
CA ARG A 913 14.96 -2.14 -79.11
C ARG A 913 14.22 -0.81 -78.91
N GLN A 914 14.59 0.19 -79.69
CA GLN A 914 13.75 1.36 -79.91
C GLN A 914 12.45 0.90 -80.55
N ALA A 915 11.34 1.01 -79.82
CA ALA A 915 10.03 1.00 -80.43
C ALA A 915 9.92 2.24 -81.33
N GLY A 916 9.81 2.02 -82.64
CA GLY A 916 9.49 3.07 -83.61
C GLY A 916 8.15 3.74 -83.29
N PRO A 917 7.93 4.97 -83.78
CA PRO A 917 6.76 5.76 -83.40
C PRO A 917 5.51 5.20 -84.09
N TYR A 918 4.54 4.74 -83.29
CA TYR A 918 3.11 4.76 -83.60
C TYR A 918 2.31 5.02 -82.33
#